data_AF-A0A9Q1FRW8-F1
#
_entry.id   AF-A0A9Q1FRW8-F1
#
_cell.length_a   1.000
_cell.length_b   1.000
_cell.length_c   1.000
_cell.angle_alpha   90.00
_cell.angle_beta   90.00
_cell.angle_gamma   90.00
#
_symmetry.space_group_name_H-M   'P 1'
#
loop_
_entity.id
_entity.type
_entity.pdbx_description
1 polymer ?
#
loop_
_entity_poly.entity_id
_entity_poly.type
_entity_poly.pdbx_seq_one_letter_code
_entity_poly.pdbx_strand_id
1 'polypeptide(L)'
;MIAAQLLAYYFTELKDDQVKKIDKYLYSMRFSDETLLDIKSRFRRELENGLGRDTSPTATVKMLPTFVRSIPDGSEKGDFIALDLGGSNFRILRVKVSHEKRQTVQMESQVYETPEDIMHGSGTRLFDHVAECLGDFMEKKNIKDKKLPVGFTFSFPCAQTKLDEAILLTWTKRFKASGVEGMDVVKLLNKAIKKRGDYDADIMAVVNDTVGTMMTCGFDDQRCEVGIIIGTGTNACYMEELRHIDLVEGDEGRMCINTEWGAFGDDGSLEDIRTEFDREIDRGSPNPGKQLFEKMASGMYMGELVRLILVKMAKEGLLFEGQITPELLTKGKIETKHVSAIEKSKEGLSKAKDVLTRLGVEPSKEDCIAVQHVCTIVSFRSANLVAATLGGILTRLKDNKGVPRLRTTVGIDGSLYKMHPQYSRRLHKTVRRLVPESDVRFLLSESGSGKGAAMVTAVAYRLADQSRQISETLAEFQLSKDQLLEVKKRMRTEIENGLGKKTHDTATVKMLPTFVRSTPDGSENGDFLALDLGGTNFRVLLVKIRSGKRRTVEMHNKIYAIPVEVMQGTGEELFDHIVYCISDFLDYMGMKNARLPLGFTFSFPCKQTSLDAGILVNWTKGFKATDCEGEDVVELLREGIKRKEVSEDMGQGMPYLQRCTILIISAEPFHIQI
;
A
#
# COMPACT_ATOMS: atom_id res chain seq x y z
N MET A 1 21.47 -75.10 27.34
CA MET A 1 20.92 -74.00 26.50
C MET A 1 20.49 -72.75 27.27
N ILE A 2 20.23 -72.80 28.58
CA ILE A 2 19.80 -71.62 29.36
C ILE A 2 20.97 -70.72 29.80
N ALA A 3 22.19 -71.25 29.93
CA ALA A 3 23.38 -70.48 30.31
C ALA A 3 23.94 -69.56 29.19
N ALA A 4 23.65 -69.86 27.92
CA ALA A 4 24.13 -69.07 26.79
C ALA A 4 23.28 -67.81 26.51
N GLN A 5 22.01 -67.82 26.93
CA GLN A 5 21.11 -66.66 26.76
C GLN A 5 21.26 -65.62 27.88
N LEU A 6 21.69 -66.01 29.09
CA LEU A 6 21.98 -65.07 30.17
C LEU A 6 23.30 -64.31 29.99
N LEU A 7 24.30 -64.92 29.33
CA LEU A 7 25.56 -64.23 28.97
C LEU A 7 25.39 -63.22 27.82
N ALA A 8 24.42 -63.43 26.92
CA ALA A 8 24.10 -62.47 25.86
C ALA A 8 23.36 -61.22 26.39
N TYR A 9 22.65 -61.32 27.51
CA TYR A 9 21.99 -60.17 28.16
C TYR A 9 22.95 -59.31 29.00
N TYR A 10 24.11 -59.88 29.39
CA TYR A 10 25.12 -59.19 30.21
C TYR A 10 26.26 -58.53 29.39
N PHE A 11 26.31 -58.71 28.07
CA PHE A 11 27.42 -58.24 27.22
C PHE A 11 27.04 -57.37 26.00
N THR A 12 25.84 -56.79 25.99
CA THR A 12 25.54 -55.67 25.08
C THR A 12 24.95 -54.50 25.85
N GLU A 13 25.69 -53.98 26.84
CA GLU A 13 25.65 -52.54 27.05
C GLU A 13 26.11 -51.91 25.73
N LEU A 14 25.17 -51.37 24.96
CA LEU A 14 25.47 -50.45 23.88
C LEU A 14 26.30 -49.32 24.49
N LYS A 15 27.63 -49.43 24.44
CA LYS A 15 28.53 -48.33 24.81
C LYS A 15 28.02 -47.10 24.07
N ASP A 16 27.59 -46.08 24.81
CA ASP A 16 27.09 -44.85 24.20
C ASP A 16 28.21 -44.24 23.35
N ASP A 17 28.03 -44.36 22.03
CA ASP A 17 28.82 -43.68 21.01
C ASP A 17 28.85 -42.17 21.33
N GLN A 18 29.96 -41.49 21.05
CA GLN A 18 30.12 -40.06 21.35
C GLN A 18 28.95 -39.23 20.83
N VAL A 19 28.44 -39.57 19.65
CA VAL A 19 27.25 -38.95 19.03
C VAL A 19 26.02 -39.01 19.94
N LYS A 20 25.75 -40.14 20.60
CA LYS A 20 24.60 -40.31 21.51
C LYS A 20 24.76 -39.48 22.79
N LYS A 21 25.99 -39.36 23.29
CA LYS A 21 26.29 -38.51 24.46
C LYS A 21 26.03 -37.04 24.13
N ILE A 22 26.47 -36.58 22.96
CA ILE A 22 26.20 -35.23 22.49
C ILE A 22 24.70 -35.01 22.27
N ASP A 23 23.98 -35.99 21.71
CA ASP A 23 22.52 -35.91 21.54
C ASP A 23 21.79 -35.74 22.87
N LYS A 24 22.23 -36.44 23.92
CA LYS A 24 21.68 -36.31 25.28
C LYS A 24 22.05 -34.96 25.90
N TYR A 25 23.29 -34.51 25.72
CA TYR A 25 23.78 -33.24 26.26
C TYR A 25 23.07 -32.03 25.63
N LEU A 26 22.85 -32.06 24.31
CA LEU A 26 22.16 -31.01 23.55
C LEU A 26 20.69 -31.37 23.23
N TYR A 27 20.05 -32.17 24.08
CA TYR A 27 18.67 -32.62 23.86
C TYR A 27 17.70 -31.46 23.64
N SER A 28 17.85 -30.37 24.41
CA SER A 28 17.02 -29.16 24.30
C SER A 28 17.20 -28.39 22.97
N MET A 29 18.18 -28.75 22.14
CA MET A 29 18.37 -28.19 20.80
C MET A 29 17.82 -29.10 19.69
N ARG A 30 17.30 -30.27 20.05
CA ARG A 30 16.79 -31.28 19.10
C ARG A 30 15.27 -31.29 19.12
N PHE A 31 14.68 -30.39 18.35
CA PHE A 31 13.22 -30.25 18.28
C PHE A 31 12.56 -31.40 17.52
N SER A 32 11.51 -31.96 18.11
CA SER A 32 10.64 -32.93 17.46
C SER A 32 9.65 -32.22 16.52
N ASP A 33 8.95 -32.98 15.68
CA ASP A 33 7.94 -32.39 14.80
C ASP A 33 6.79 -31.76 15.59
N GLU A 34 6.43 -32.32 16.75
CA GLU A 34 5.42 -31.74 17.65
C GLU A 34 5.84 -30.36 18.15
N THR A 35 7.09 -30.20 18.60
CA THR A 35 7.62 -28.88 19.01
C THR A 35 7.61 -27.91 17.83
N LEU A 36 7.98 -28.35 16.63
CA LEU A 36 8.01 -27.48 15.45
C LEU A 36 6.60 -27.07 14.98
N LEU A 37 5.61 -27.96 15.11
CA LEU A 37 4.21 -27.64 14.83
C LEU A 37 3.62 -26.65 15.84
N ASP A 38 4.03 -26.74 17.11
CA ASP A 38 3.68 -25.75 18.13
C ASP A 38 4.31 -24.39 17.80
N ILE A 39 5.62 -24.33 17.51
CA ILE A 39 6.30 -23.08 17.10
C ILE A 39 5.64 -22.48 15.85
N LYS A 40 5.30 -23.31 14.85
CA LYS A 40 4.53 -22.89 13.65
C LYS A 40 3.21 -22.21 14.05
N SER A 41 2.49 -22.80 15.01
CA SER A 41 1.19 -22.31 15.48
C SER A 41 1.33 -21.00 16.27
N ARG A 42 2.32 -20.91 17.17
CA ARG A 42 2.67 -19.68 17.89
C ARG A 42 3.00 -18.55 16.92
N PHE A 43 3.85 -18.82 15.91
CA PHE A 43 4.21 -17.83 14.91
C PHE A 43 3.01 -17.38 14.07
N ARG A 44 2.09 -18.28 13.70
CA ARG A 44 0.87 -17.90 12.97
C ARG A 44 0.02 -16.89 13.75
N ARG A 45 -0.11 -17.07 15.06
CA ARG A 45 -0.79 -16.10 15.93
C ARG A 45 -0.06 -14.76 15.97
N GLU A 46 1.28 -14.75 15.99
CA GLU A 46 2.04 -13.50 15.94
C GLU A 46 1.91 -12.76 14.60
N LEU A 47 1.72 -13.47 13.48
CA LEU A 47 1.36 -12.84 12.19
C LEU A 47 0.02 -12.11 12.30
N GLU A 48 -0.99 -12.75 12.88
CA GLU A 48 -2.33 -12.15 13.10
C GLU A 48 -2.25 -10.95 14.05
N ASN A 49 -1.50 -11.07 15.16
CA ASN A 49 -1.29 -9.99 16.11
C ASN A 49 -0.61 -8.77 15.47
N GLY A 50 0.40 -8.96 14.62
CA GLY A 50 1.11 -7.85 14.00
C GLY A 50 0.27 -7.11 12.95
N LEU A 51 -0.65 -7.80 12.29
CA LEU A 51 -1.55 -7.22 11.27
C LEU A 51 -2.75 -6.47 11.87
N GLY A 52 -3.25 -6.93 13.03
CA GLY A 52 -4.44 -6.37 13.67
C GLY A 52 -4.20 -4.98 14.26
N ARG A 53 -5.13 -4.04 14.05
CA ARG A 53 -5.00 -2.65 14.52
C ARG A 53 -4.82 -2.53 16.03
N ASP A 54 -5.54 -3.34 16.80
CA ASP A 54 -5.54 -3.28 18.26
C ASP A 54 -4.35 -4.01 18.88
N THR A 55 -3.82 -5.01 18.19
CA THR A 55 -2.75 -5.90 18.69
C THR A 55 -1.36 -5.45 18.26
N SER A 56 -1.24 -4.83 17.07
CA SER A 56 0.04 -4.42 16.47
C SER A 56 0.92 -3.52 17.36
N PRO A 57 0.39 -2.55 18.13
CA PRO A 57 1.22 -1.69 19.00
C PRO A 57 2.11 -2.45 20.00
N THR A 58 1.69 -3.65 20.42
CA THR A 58 2.42 -4.50 21.37
C THR A 58 2.99 -5.78 20.75
N ALA A 59 2.68 -6.07 19.49
CA ALA A 59 3.17 -7.25 18.79
C ALA A 59 4.70 -7.23 18.63
N THR A 60 5.34 -8.38 18.80
CA THR A 60 6.79 -8.53 18.59
C THR A 60 7.13 -8.67 17.11
N VAL A 61 6.37 -9.49 16.38
CA VAL A 61 6.41 -9.60 14.92
C VAL A 61 5.64 -8.43 14.32
N LYS A 62 6.35 -7.51 13.67
CA LYS A 62 5.83 -6.18 13.34
C LYS A 62 4.92 -6.12 12.13
N MET A 63 5.02 -7.07 11.21
CA MET A 63 4.15 -7.17 10.03
C MET A 63 4.04 -5.85 9.25
N LEU A 64 5.20 -5.26 8.94
CA LEU A 64 5.33 -3.92 8.38
C LEU A 64 4.84 -3.86 6.93
N PRO A 65 3.93 -2.92 6.59
CA PRO A 65 3.56 -2.63 5.21
C PRO A 65 4.74 -2.12 4.38
N THR A 66 4.92 -2.68 3.19
CA THR A 66 6.04 -2.31 2.29
C THR A 66 5.64 -1.39 1.15
N PHE A 67 4.33 -1.17 0.95
CA PHE A 67 3.74 -0.48 -0.21
C PHE A 67 4.01 -1.12 -1.57
N VAL A 68 4.57 -2.33 -1.60
CA VAL A 68 4.73 -3.09 -2.84
C VAL A 68 3.53 -4.01 -3.05
N ARG A 69 2.71 -3.73 -4.07
CA ARG A 69 1.39 -4.37 -4.26
C ARG A 69 1.36 -5.57 -5.21
N SER A 70 2.40 -5.78 -5.99
CA SER A 70 2.54 -6.94 -6.88
C SER A 70 4.00 -7.28 -7.12
N ILE A 71 4.24 -8.52 -7.56
CA ILE A 71 5.50 -8.92 -8.17
C ILE A 71 5.65 -8.31 -9.57
N PRO A 72 6.85 -8.35 -10.17
CA PRO A 72 7.07 -7.82 -11.51
C PRO A 72 6.18 -8.52 -12.55
N ASP A 73 5.54 -7.76 -13.44
CA ASP A 73 4.58 -8.28 -14.43
C ASP A 73 5.15 -8.39 -15.85
N GLY A 74 6.39 -7.95 -16.06
CA GLY A 74 7.05 -7.96 -17.36
C GLY A 74 6.87 -6.66 -18.16
N SER A 75 6.20 -5.65 -17.62
CA SER A 75 6.12 -4.32 -18.22
C SER A 75 7.23 -3.37 -17.75
N GLU A 76 8.04 -3.79 -16.77
CA GLU A 76 9.17 -3.02 -16.26
C GLU A 76 10.20 -2.78 -17.37
N LYS A 77 10.65 -1.54 -17.49
CA LYS A 77 11.69 -1.12 -18.44
C LYS A 77 12.41 0.12 -17.91
N GLY A 78 13.70 0.23 -18.20
CA GLY A 78 14.49 1.40 -17.83
C GLY A 78 15.92 1.07 -17.43
N ASP A 79 16.63 2.09 -16.97
CA ASP A 79 18.01 2.03 -16.45
C ASP A 79 17.99 2.61 -15.04
N PHE A 80 18.35 1.80 -14.06
CA PHE A 80 18.15 2.09 -12.64
C PHE A 80 19.43 1.88 -11.86
N ILE A 81 19.58 2.61 -10.76
CA ILE A 81 20.59 2.32 -9.74
C ILE A 81 19.92 1.61 -8.57
N ALA A 82 20.56 0.60 -7.99
CA ALA A 82 20.12 -0.05 -6.77
C ALA A 82 21.24 0.00 -5.72
N LEU A 83 20.95 0.54 -4.55
CA LEU A 83 21.79 0.48 -3.36
C LEU A 83 21.38 -0.75 -2.54
N ASP A 84 22.35 -1.44 -1.94
CA ASP A 84 22.09 -2.62 -1.09
C ASP A 84 22.95 -2.56 0.17
N LEU A 85 22.34 -2.05 1.26
CA LEU A 85 22.99 -1.79 2.55
C LEU A 85 22.32 -2.58 3.68
N GLY A 86 23.16 -3.19 4.53
CA GLY A 86 22.73 -3.90 5.73
C GLY A 86 23.01 -5.40 5.71
N GLY A 87 23.45 -5.94 4.58
CA GLY A 87 23.98 -7.30 4.45
C GLY A 87 25.43 -7.43 4.95
N SER A 88 26.14 -8.47 4.48
CA SER A 88 27.58 -8.64 4.77
C SER A 88 28.47 -7.65 4.03
N ASN A 89 28.00 -7.10 2.91
CA ASN A 89 28.72 -6.15 2.05
C ASN A 89 27.76 -5.05 1.62
N PHE A 90 28.25 -3.81 1.50
CA PHE A 90 27.51 -2.74 0.82
C PHE A 90 27.74 -2.85 -0.69
N ARG A 91 26.67 -2.85 -1.48
CA ARG A 91 26.73 -2.98 -2.93
C ARG A 91 25.96 -1.87 -3.62
N ILE A 92 26.49 -1.45 -4.76
CA ILE A 92 25.79 -0.55 -5.69
C ILE A 92 25.70 -1.26 -7.03
N LEU A 93 24.50 -1.30 -7.60
CA LEU A 93 24.21 -1.95 -8.86
C LEU A 93 23.62 -0.96 -9.84
N ARG A 94 23.94 -1.14 -11.12
CA ARG A 94 23.19 -0.58 -12.25
C ARG A 94 22.42 -1.70 -12.90
N VAL A 95 21.11 -1.54 -13.04
CA VAL A 95 20.21 -2.56 -13.58
C VAL A 95 19.49 -1.96 -14.78
N LYS A 96 19.70 -2.56 -15.96
CA LYS A 96 18.99 -2.20 -17.20
C LYS A 96 17.99 -3.29 -17.54
N VAL A 97 16.74 -2.90 -17.69
CA VAL A 97 15.64 -3.78 -18.05
C VAL A 97 15.16 -3.39 -19.45
N SER A 98 15.38 -4.27 -20.42
CA SER A 98 15.02 -4.04 -21.83
C SER A 98 13.72 -4.76 -22.21
N HIS A 99 13.00 -4.20 -23.19
CA HIS A 99 11.73 -4.72 -23.69
C HIS A 99 11.88 -5.39 -25.07
N GLU A 100 13.04 -5.98 -25.36
CA GLU A 100 13.22 -6.79 -26.58
C GLU A 100 12.49 -8.15 -26.45
N LYS A 101 12.36 -8.90 -27.56
CA LYS A 101 11.55 -10.14 -27.69
C LYS A 101 11.80 -11.21 -26.60
N ARG A 102 12.90 -11.08 -25.84
CA ARG A 102 13.09 -11.66 -24.51
C ARG A 102 13.50 -10.53 -23.58
N GLN A 103 12.77 -10.28 -22.49
CA GLN A 103 13.21 -9.31 -21.49
C GLN A 103 14.60 -9.72 -20.98
N THR A 104 15.61 -8.94 -21.31
CA THR A 104 16.97 -9.15 -20.79
C THR A 104 17.24 -8.12 -19.71
N VAL A 105 17.74 -8.62 -18.57
CA VAL A 105 18.22 -7.79 -17.46
C VAL A 105 19.74 -7.79 -17.51
N GLN A 106 20.34 -6.62 -17.72
CA GLN A 106 21.79 -6.43 -17.63
C GLN A 106 22.10 -5.82 -16.27
N MET A 107 23.04 -6.41 -15.55
CA MET A 107 23.43 -5.97 -14.22
C MET A 107 24.92 -5.76 -14.13
N GLU A 108 25.32 -4.61 -13.60
CA GLU A 108 26.70 -4.31 -13.23
C GLU A 108 26.71 -3.94 -11.75
N SER A 109 27.63 -4.52 -10.97
CA SER A 109 27.69 -4.25 -9.52
C SER A 109 29.10 -3.94 -9.06
N GLN A 110 29.21 -3.12 -8.03
CA GLN A 110 30.45 -2.87 -7.30
C GLN A 110 30.21 -3.03 -5.80
N VAL A 111 31.16 -3.68 -5.12
CA VAL A 111 31.16 -3.82 -3.66
C VAL A 111 31.98 -2.69 -3.06
N TYR A 112 31.47 -2.07 -2.01
CA TYR A 112 32.16 -1.07 -1.23
C TYR A 112 32.34 -1.59 0.20
N GLU A 113 33.54 -1.42 0.73
CA GLU A 113 33.83 -1.72 2.12
C GLU A 113 33.20 -0.65 3.01
N THR A 114 32.51 -1.07 4.06
CA THR A 114 31.96 -0.17 5.08
C THR A 114 32.69 -0.43 6.39
N PRO A 115 33.67 0.42 6.76
CA PRO A 115 34.46 0.25 7.97
C PRO A 115 33.63 0.19 9.25
N GLU A 116 34.15 -0.48 10.27
CA GLU A 116 33.45 -0.66 11.55
C GLU A 116 33.16 0.66 12.27
N ASP A 117 34.05 1.65 12.16
CA ASP A 117 33.85 2.98 12.72
C ASP A 117 32.78 3.81 11.97
N ILE A 118 32.45 3.44 10.73
CA ILE A 118 31.31 4.00 9.99
C ILE A 118 30.00 3.34 10.43
N MET A 119 29.98 2.00 10.57
CA MET A 119 28.79 1.25 11.02
C MET A 119 28.34 1.62 12.45
N HIS A 120 29.29 1.99 13.32
CA HIS A 120 29.04 2.38 14.72
C HIS A 120 29.23 3.89 14.96
N GLY A 121 29.46 4.67 13.91
CA GLY A 121 29.68 6.12 13.99
C GLY A 121 28.38 6.91 14.10
N SER A 122 28.36 8.11 13.53
CA SER A 122 27.14 8.91 13.41
C SER A 122 26.40 8.61 12.10
N GLY A 123 25.08 8.80 12.10
CA GLY A 123 24.26 8.69 10.90
C GLY A 123 24.76 9.58 9.77
N THR A 124 25.21 10.80 10.08
CA THR A 124 25.84 11.69 9.09
C THR A 124 27.04 11.03 8.42
N ARG A 125 27.96 10.42 9.19
CA ARG A 125 29.12 9.73 8.62
C ARG A 125 28.73 8.53 7.75
N LEU A 126 27.74 7.76 8.20
CA LEU A 126 27.22 6.62 7.43
C LEU A 126 26.65 7.06 6.08
N PHE A 127 25.76 8.05 6.06
CA PHE A 127 25.12 8.51 4.82
C PHE A 127 26.07 9.34 3.93
N ASP A 128 27.02 10.07 4.51
CA ASP A 128 28.11 10.71 3.74
C ASP A 128 28.95 9.64 3.00
N HIS A 129 29.28 8.52 3.67
CA HIS A 129 29.99 7.40 3.05
C HIS A 129 29.16 6.73 1.94
N VAL A 130 27.86 6.49 2.17
CA VAL A 130 26.96 5.93 1.13
C VAL A 130 26.90 6.86 -0.09
N ALA A 131 26.75 8.17 0.12
CA ALA A 131 26.74 9.16 -0.94
C ALA A 131 28.10 9.25 -1.67
N GLU A 132 29.21 9.02 -0.96
CA GLU A 132 30.54 8.93 -1.57
C GLU A 132 30.69 7.75 -2.51
N CYS A 133 30.31 6.56 -2.05
CA CYS A 133 30.35 5.36 -2.87
C CYS A 133 29.45 5.48 -4.10
N LEU A 134 28.25 6.08 -3.95
CA LEU A 134 27.36 6.32 -5.07
C LEU A 134 27.96 7.29 -6.10
N GLY A 135 28.58 8.39 -5.65
CA GLY A 135 29.28 9.32 -6.54
C GLY A 135 30.43 8.66 -7.30
N ASP A 136 31.26 7.87 -6.62
CA ASP A 136 32.35 7.09 -7.23
C ASP A 136 31.81 6.08 -8.26
N PHE A 137 30.73 5.36 -7.93
CA PHE A 137 30.11 4.42 -8.85
C PHE A 137 29.59 5.13 -10.11
N MET A 138 28.87 6.24 -9.95
CA MET A 138 28.31 6.99 -11.07
C MET A 138 29.39 7.61 -11.96
N GLU A 139 30.50 8.05 -11.38
CA GLU A 139 31.69 8.53 -12.10
C GLU A 139 32.30 7.40 -12.95
N LYS A 140 32.63 6.26 -12.31
CA LYS A 140 33.25 5.10 -13.00
C LYS A 140 32.40 4.54 -14.13
N LYS A 141 31.08 4.72 -14.05
CA LYS A 141 30.11 4.26 -15.06
C LYS A 141 29.71 5.33 -16.06
N ASN A 142 30.21 6.57 -15.94
CA ASN A 142 29.84 7.73 -16.77
C ASN A 142 28.32 7.91 -16.86
N ILE A 143 27.66 8.04 -15.70
CA ILE A 143 26.20 8.17 -15.59
C ILE A 143 25.72 9.30 -14.67
N LYS A 144 26.61 10.19 -14.21
CA LYS A 144 26.24 11.31 -13.34
C LYS A 144 25.23 12.27 -13.96
N ASP A 145 25.25 12.41 -15.28
CA ASP A 145 24.39 13.26 -16.09
C ASP A 145 23.00 12.68 -16.36
N LYS A 146 22.79 11.38 -16.09
CA LYS A 146 21.59 10.65 -16.56
C LYS A 146 20.38 10.71 -15.63
N LYS A 147 20.53 11.25 -14.41
CA LYS A 147 19.48 11.33 -13.37
C LYS A 147 18.69 10.02 -13.24
N LEU A 148 19.42 8.91 -13.12
CA LEU A 148 18.80 7.58 -13.07
C LEU A 148 18.00 7.41 -11.76
N PRO A 149 16.79 6.82 -11.81
CA PRO A 149 16.04 6.52 -10.60
C PRO A 149 16.79 5.50 -9.74
N VAL A 150 16.76 5.71 -8.42
CA VAL A 150 17.50 4.92 -7.44
C VAL A 150 16.52 4.15 -6.56
N GLY A 151 16.71 2.82 -6.50
CA GLY A 151 16.14 1.97 -5.47
C GLY A 151 17.12 1.77 -4.34
N PHE A 152 16.63 1.77 -3.10
CA PHE A 152 17.44 1.55 -1.93
C PHE A 152 16.98 0.31 -1.18
N THR A 153 17.72 -0.80 -1.33
CA THR A 153 17.58 -1.93 -0.42
C THR A 153 18.24 -1.58 0.90
N PHE A 154 17.42 -1.46 1.94
CA PHE A 154 17.84 -1.13 3.29
C PHE A 154 17.31 -2.19 4.26
N SER A 155 18.19 -3.13 4.63
CA SER A 155 17.82 -4.37 5.33
C SER A 155 17.56 -4.19 6.83
N PHE A 156 16.71 -3.25 7.21
CA PHE A 156 16.37 -2.96 8.61
C PHE A 156 14.86 -2.75 8.78
N PRO A 157 14.32 -2.92 9.99
CA PRO A 157 12.92 -2.62 10.27
C PRO A 157 12.62 -1.13 10.04
N CYS A 158 11.79 -0.83 9.05
CA CYS A 158 11.38 0.53 8.72
C CYS A 158 9.86 0.67 8.72
N ALA A 159 9.35 1.72 9.37
CA ALA A 159 7.99 2.16 9.12
C ALA A 159 7.95 2.97 7.82
N GLN A 160 6.97 2.66 6.97
CA GLN A 160 6.77 3.33 5.69
C GLN A 160 5.31 3.79 5.63
N THR A 161 5.06 4.95 5.04
CA THR A 161 3.71 5.40 4.64
C THR A 161 3.55 5.47 3.12
N LYS A 162 4.66 5.31 2.40
CA LYS A 162 4.80 5.32 0.93
C LYS A 162 6.15 4.72 0.55
N LEU A 163 6.34 4.38 -0.74
CA LEU A 163 7.55 3.69 -1.23
C LEU A 163 8.85 4.49 -1.07
N ASP A 164 8.78 5.81 -1.20
CA ASP A 164 9.92 6.74 -1.13
C ASP A 164 10.17 7.29 0.30
N GLU A 165 9.67 6.61 1.32
CA GLU A 165 9.88 6.94 2.73
C GLU A 165 10.25 5.68 3.52
N ALA A 166 11.23 5.79 4.42
CA ALA A 166 11.56 4.71 5.34
C ALA A 166 12.11 5.25 6.67
N ILE A 167 11.28 5.25 7.71
CA ILE A 167 11.65 5.64 9.06
C ILE A 167 12.26 4.42 9.75
N LEU A 168 13.57 4.46 10.04
CA LEU A 168 14.24 3.36 10.75
C LEU A 168 13.65 3.20 12.16
N LEU A 169 13.10 2.03 12.48
CA LEU A 169 12.55 1.76 13.82
C LEU A 169 13.66 1.45 14.81
N THR A 170 14.53 0.51 14.45
CA THR A 170 15.66 0.11 15.30
C THR A 170 16.75 -0.55 14.46
N TRP A 171 18.00 -0.35 14.85
CA TRP A 171 19.11 -1.07 14.26
C TRP A 171 19.12 -2.55 14.66
N THR A 172 19.54 -3.39 13.73
CA THR A 172 19.77 -4.82 13.95
C THR A 172 21.16 -5.23 13.42
N LYS A 173 21.56 -6.49 13.65
CA LYS A 173 22.82 -7.06 13.16
C LYS A 173 24.06 -6.33 13.71
N ARG A 174 24.84 -5.68 12.84
CA ARG A 174 26.15 -5.05 13.14
C ARG A 174 26.13 -3.52 13.11
N PHE A 175 25.00 -2.90 12.75
CA PHE A 175 24.91 -1.46 12.62
C PHE A 175 24.44 -0.84 13.93
N LYS A 176 24.99 0.32 14.29
CA LYS A 176 24.50 1.12 15.42
C LYS A 176 24.81 2.61 15.26
N ALA A 177 24.68 3.13 14.05
CA ALA A 177 24.97 4.52 13.77
C ALA A 177 23.98 5.46 14.50
N SER A 178 24.50 6.41 15.29
CA SER A 178 23.67 7.29 16.13
C SER A 178 22.89 8.32 15.31
N GLY A 179 21.67 8.68 15.73
CA GLY A 179 20.87 9.72 15.08
C GLY A 179 20.19 9.27 13.78
N VAL A 180 19.96 7.97 13.62
CA VAL A 180 19.22 7.38 12.47
C VAL A 180 17.91 6.72 12.91
N GLU A 181 17.88 6.04 14.06
CA GLU A 181 16.63 5.48 14.61
C GLU A 181 15.61 6.62 14.83
N GLY A 182 14.37 6.42 14.38
CA GLY A 182 13.30 7.42 14.35
C GLY A 182 13.38 8.42 13.18
N MET A 183 14.40 8.33 12.32
CA MET A 183 14.59 9.23 11.19
C MET A 183 14.31 8.53 9.86
N ASP A 184 13.82 9.31 8.90
CA ASP A 184 13.63 8.88 7.52
C ASP A 184 14.98 8.81 6.78
N VAL A 185 15.40 7.60 6.41
CA VAL A 185 16.71 7.35 5.79
C VAL A 185 16.81 7.92 4.38
N VAL A 186 15.68 8.13 3.69
CA VAL A 186 15.66 8.80 2.38
C VAL A 186 16.06 10.26 2.53
N LYS A 187 15.49 10.96 3.54
CA LYS A 187 15.88 12.34 3.86
C LYS A 187 17.34 12.45 4.28
N LEU A 188 17.84 11.48 5.06
CA LEU A 188 19.25 11.47 5.47
C LEU A 188 20.19 11.27 4.28
N LEU A 189 19.87 10.33 3.38
CA LEU A 189 20.66 10.10 2.16
C LEU A 189 20.60 11.30 1.21
N ASN A 190 19.41 11.86 0.96
CA ASN A 190 19.24 13.06 0.14
C ASN A 190 20.02 14.27 0.70
N LYS A 191 20.07 14.41 2.03
CA LYS A 191 20.88 15.45 2.69
C LYS A 191 22.37 15.25 2.44
N ALA A 192 22.86 14.01 2.51
CA ALA A 192 24.26 13.69 2.24
C ALA A 192 24.65 13.92 0.77
N ILE A 193 23.79 13.51 -0.18
CA ILE A 193 23.96 13.76 -1.62
C ILE A 193 24.00 15.27 -1.90
N LYS A 194 23.02 16.02 -1.36
CA LYS A 194 22.96 17.48 -1.53
C LYS A 194 24.16 18.21 -0.93
N LYS A 195 24.68 17.74 0.22
CA LYS A 195 25.89 18.29 0.85
C LYS A 195 27.11 18.11 -0.05
N ARG A 196 27.16 17.03 -0.82
CA ARG A 196 28.26 16.71 -1.75
C ARG A 196 28.19 17.55 -3.02
N GLY A 197 27.01 17.63 -3.64
CA GLY A 197 26.73 18.53 -4.77
C GLY A 197 27.38 18.17 -6.12
N ASP A 198 27.97 16.99 -6.27
CA ASP A 198 28.66 16.54 -7.49
C ASP A 198 27.79 15.65 -8.41
N TYR A 199 26.56 15.29 -7.99
CA TYR A 199 25.54 14.62 -8.80
C TYR A 199 24.14 14.77 -8.19
N ASP A 200 23.11 14.49 -8.99
CA ASP A 200 21.71 14.36 -8.54
C ASP A 200 21.32 12.87 -8.53
N ALA A 201 20.57 12.44 -7.52
CA ALA A 201 20.01 11.09 -7.45
C ALA A 201 18.57 11.16 -6.90
N ASP A 202 17.66 10.46 -7.57
CA ASP A 202 16.24 10.43 -7.21
C ASP A 202 15.92 9.10 -6.54
N ILE A 203 15.80 9.12 -5.20
CA ILE A 203 15.49 7.92 -4.41
C ILE A 203 13.99 7.66 -4.48
N MET A 204 13.57 6.76 -5.39
CA MET A 204 12.16 6.51 -5.69
C MET A 204 11.53 5.43 -4.82
N ALA A 205 12.35 4.54 -4.26
CA ALA A 205 11.86 3.42 -3.46
C ALA A 205 12.88 2.98 -2.43
N VAL A 206 12.41 2.66 -1.23
CA VAL A 206 13.15 1.91 -0.21
C VAL A 206 12.46 0.58 0.03
N VAL A 207 13.23 -0.50 -0.02
CA VAL A 207 12.74 -1.86 0.18
C VAL A 207 13.61 -2.63 1.17
N ASN A 208 13.02 -3.59 1.88
CA ASN A 208 13.79 -4.56 2.63
C ASN A 208 14.43 -5.61 1.68
N ASP A 209 15.52 -6.24 2.09
CA ASP A 209 16.19 -7.28 1.29
C ASP A 209 15.33 -8.52 1.04
N THR A 210 14.43 -8.86 1.96
CA THR A 210 13.41 -9.90 1.75
C THR A 210 12.51 -9.54 0.57
N VAL A 211 12.02 -8.30 0.50
CA VAL A 211 11.16 -7.78 -0.58
C VAL A 211 11.93 -7.77 -1.89
N GLY A 212 13.16 -7.26 -1.89
CA GLY A 212 14.05 -7.30 -3.06
C GLY A 212 14.28 -8.74 -3.55
N THR A 213 14.48 -9.69 -2.64
CA THR A 213 14.62 -11.11 -2.99
C THR A 213 13.35 -11.70 -3.59
N MET A 214 12.18 -11.40 -3.00
CA MET A 214 10.88 -11.83 -3.54
C MET A 214 10.68 -11.29 -4.96
N MET A 215 11.03 -10.03 -5.22
CA MET A 215 10.89 -9.41 -6.54
C MET A 215 11.91 -9.92 -7.56
N THR A 216 13.16 -10.15 -7.15
CA THR A 216 14.17 -10.78 -8.01
C THR A 216 13.67 -12.15 -8.49
N CYS A 217 13.17 -12.98 -7.58
CA CYS A 217 12.67 -14.31 -7.89
C CYS A 217 11.30 -14.27 -8.60
N GLY A 218 10.44 -13.30 -8.26
CA GLY A 218 9.12 -13.10 -8.88
C GLY A 218 9.21 -12.71 -10.35
N PHE A 219 10.25 -11.98 -10.73
CA PHE A 219 10.56 -11.72 -12.14
C PHE A 219 10.79 -13.03 -12.93
N ASP A 220 11.47 -14.02 -12.33
CA ASP A 220 11.78 -15.30 -13.00
C ASP A 220 10.67 -16.36 -12.83
N ASP A 221 9.84 -16.24 -11.78
CA ASP A 221 8.71 -17.13 -11.48
C ASP A 221 7.52 -16.36 -10.90
N GLN A 222 6.47 -16.22 -11.70
CA GLN A 222 5.22 -15.53 -11.36
C GLN A 222 4.42 -16.18 -10.22
N ARG A 223 4.89 -17.31 -9.66
CA ARG A 223 4.32 -17.93 -8.45
C ARG A 223 5.04 -17.50 -7.16
N CYS A 224 6.05 -16.63 -7.25
CA CYS A 224 6.79 -16.15 -6.09
C CYS A 224 5.90 -15.27 -5.21
N GLU A 225 5.67 -15.68 -3.96
CA GLU A 225 4.83 -14.95 -3.01
C GLU A 225 5.50 -14.77 -1.65
N VAL A 226 6.73 -15.25 -1.50
CA VAL A 226 7.52 -15.19 -0.27
C VAL A 226 8.97 -14.88 -0.62
N GLY A 227 9.58 -13.93 0.08
CA GLY A 227 11.02 -13.67 0.05
C GLY A 227 11.64 -13.92 1.41
N ILE A 228 12.70 -14.72 1.49
CA ILE A 228 13.38 -15.08 2.74
C ILE A 228 14.86 -14.73 2.66
N ILE A 229 15.38 -14.17 3.74
CA ILE A 229 16.80 -13.99 3.98
C ILE A 229 17.27 -14.93 5.08
N ILE A 230 18.34 -15.70 4.81
CA ILE A 230 19.03 -16.56 5.78
C ILE A 230 20.54 -16.33 5.62
N GLY A 231 21.02 -15.20 6.15
CA GLY A 231 22.39 -14.70 5.99
C GLY A 231 22.97 -14.20 7.32
N THR A 232 23.50 -12.97 7.35
CA THR A 232 23.92 -12.32 8.60
C THR A 232 22.76 -12.26 9.60
N GLY A 233 21.59 -11.82 9.13
CA GLY A 233 20.31 -11.91 9.84
C GLY A 233 19.40 -12.96 9.23
N THR A 234 18.18 -13.07 9.74
CA THR A 234 17.11 -13.80 9.07
C THR A 234 15.80 -13.04 9.15
N ASN A 235 15.11 -12.96 8.02
CA ASN A 235 13.81 -12.32 7.90
C ASN A 235 12.99 -12.95 6.77
N ALA A 236 11.68 -12.71 6.75
CA ALA A 236 10.81 -13.06 5.64
C ALA A 236 9.79 -11.97 5.33
N CYS A 237 9.40 -11.88 4.06
CA CYS A 237 8.25 -11.14 3.60
C CYS A 237 7.33 -12.06 2.77
N TYR A 238 6.05 -11.69 2.64
CA TYR A 238 5.11 -12.40 1.78
C TYR A 238 3.98 -11.49 1.30
N MET A 239 3.25 -11.92 0.25
CA MET A 239 2.06 -11.21 -0.24
C MET A 239 0.83 -11.52 0.63
N GLU A 240 0.32 -10.52 1.33
CA GLU A 240 -0.91 -10.58 2.14
C GLU A 240 -2.06 -9.86 1.42
N GLU A 241 -3.30 -10.27 1.69
CA GLU A 241 -4.51 -9.62 1.17
C GLU A 241 -4.74 -8.28 1.90
N LEU A 242 -5.05 -7.22 1.14
CA LEU A 242 -5.16 -5.87 1.71
C LEU A 242 -6.23 -5.77 2.80
N ARG A 243 -7.34 -6.51 2.63
CA ARG A 243 -8.41 -6.66 3.64
C ARG A 243 -7.97 -7.23 5.00
N HIS A 244 -6.76 -7.77 5.12
CA HIS A 244 -6.21 -8.28 6.38
C HIS A 244 -5.15 -7.35 6.99
N ILE A 245 -4.88 -6.19 6.38
CA ILE A 245 -3.84 -5.25 6.82
C ILE A 245 -4.53 -4.01 7.41
N ASP A 246 -4.97 -4.07 8.66
CA ASP A 246 -5.80 -3.02 9.28
C ASP A 246 -5.11 -1.65 9.40
N LEU A 247 -3.78 -1.64 9.29
CA LEU A 247 -2.92 -0.45 9.36
C LEU A 247 -2.83 0.32 8.04
N VAL A 248 -3.33 -0.25 6.95
CA VAL A 248 -3.34 0.39 5.62
C VAL A 248 -4.79 0.51 5.16
N GLU A 249 -5.17 1.70 4.69
CA GLU A 249 -6.51 1.92 4.16
C GLU A 249 -6.70 1.21 2.80
N GLY A 250 -7.85 0.55 2.65
CA GLY A 250 -8.23 -0.20 1.45
C GLY A 250 -8.37 -1.70 1.71
N ASP A 251 -9.16 -2.38 0.88
CA ASP A 251 -9.46 -3.81 0.97
C ASP A 251 -9.20 -4.56 -0.34
N GLU A 252 -8.90 -3.84 -1.42
CA GLU A 252 -8.66 -4.40 -2.76
C GLU A 252 -7.21 -4.81 -3.00
N GLY A 253 -7.03 -6.02 -3.53
CA GLY A 253 -5.74 -6.55 -3.96
C GLY A 253 -4.86 -7.00 -2.80
N ARG A 254 -3.55 -6.94 -3.01
CA ARG A 254 -2.54 -7.48 -2.09
C ARG A 254 -1.44 -6.48 -1.83
N MET A 255 -0.71 -6.68 -0.73
CA MET A 255 0.51 -5.95 -0.42
C MET A 255 1.54 -6.89 0.19
N CYS A 256 2.79 -6.71 -0.18
CA CYS A 256 3.89 -7.40 0.47
C CYS A 256 4.03 -6.88 1.91
N ILE A 257 4.07 -7.81 2.86
CA ILE A 257 4.32 -7.54 4.27
C ILE A 257 5.71 -8.03 4.63
N ASN A 258 6.49 -7.15 5.26
CA ASN A 258 7.75 -7.50 5.90
C ASN A 258 7.46 -7.96 7.35
N THR A 259 7.67 -9.23 7.64
CA THR A 259 7.29 -9.79 8.96
C THR A 259 8.15 -9.26 10.10
N GLU A 260 9.44 -8.99 9.83
CA GLU A 260 10.46 -8.80 10.87
C GLU A 260 10.47 -9.95 11.89
N TRP A 261 10.40 -11.20 11.39
CA TRP A 261 10.28 -12.40 12.24
C TRP A 261 11.46 -12.62 13.19
N GLY A 262 12.54 -11.84 13.05
CA GLY A 262 13.73 -11.98 13.87
C GLY A 262 13.44 -11.68 15.33
N ALA A 263 12.47 -10.79 15.58
CA ALA A 263 11.97 -10.40 16.89
C ALA A 263 10.96 -11.39 17.50
N PHE A 264 10.61 -12.49 16.82
CA PHE A 264 9.71 -13.49 17.37
C PHE A 264 10.28 -14.04 18.69
N GLY A 265 9.47 -14.04 19.75
CA GLY A 265 9.91 -14.45 21.08
C GLY A 265 10.53 -13.37 21.96
N ASP A 266 10.69 -12.14 21.47
CA ASP A 266 11.23 -11.00 22.26
C ASP A 266 10.39 -10.66 23.50
N ASP A 267 9.14 -11.12 23.55
CA ASP A 267 8.19 -11.01 24.67
C ASP A 267 8.29 -12.18 25.67
N GLY A 268 9.18 -13.14 25.41
CA GLY A 268 9.35 -14.35 26.20
C GLY A 268 8.54 -15.55 25.71
N SER A 269 7.78 -15.44 24.62
CA SER A 269 6.96 -16.53 24.07
C SER A 269 7.74 -17.75 23.54
N LEU A 270 9.08 -17.67 23.49
CA LEU A 270 9.99 -18.75 23.11
C LEU A 270 10.95 -19.17 24.24
N GLU A 271 10.75 -18.72 25.48
CA GLU A 271 11.68 -19.04 26.59
C GLU A 271 11.81 -20.53 26.89
N ASP A 272 10.75 -21.30 26.64
CA ASP A 272 10.70 -22.75 26.83
C ASP A 272 11.61 -23.53 25.86
N ILE A 273 11.91 -22.95 24.69
CA ILE A 273 12.81 -23.57 23.70
C ILE A 273 14.23 -22.95 23.71
N ARG A 274 14.41 -21.81 24.37
CA ARG A 274 15.71 -21.15 24.52
C ARG A 274 16.57 -21.84 25.57
N THR A 275 17.83 -22.08 25.24
CA THR A 275 18.82 -22.72 26.11
C THR A 275 19.66 -21.71 26.89
N GLU A 276 20.51 -22.19 27.80
CA GLU A 276 21.50 -21.34 28.48
C GLU A 276 22.44 -20.63 27.50
N PHE A 277 22.81 -21.31 26.40
CA PHE A 277 23.69 -20.78 25.35
C PHE A 277 23.02 -19.63 24.59
N ASP A 278 21.72 -19.76 24.30
CA ASP A 278 20.92 -18.71 23.65
C ASP A 278 20.76 -17.47 24.54
N ARG A 279 20.78 -17.65 25.87
CA ARG A 279 20.76 -16.53 26.84
C ARG A 279 22.13 -15.88 27.01
N GLU A 280 23.21 -16.66 26.92
CA GLU A 280 24.58 -16.13 27.00
C GLU A 280 24.96 -15.33 25.75
N ILE A 281 24.65 -15.83 24.55
CA ILE A 281 24.91 -15.09 23.31
C ILE A 281 24.11 -13.78 23.24
N ASP A 282 22.88 -13.79 23.75
CA ASP A 282 22.02 -12.62 23.82
C ASP A 282 22.59 -11.54 24.76
N ARG A 283 23.00 -11.93 25.98
CA ARG A 283 23.66 -11.04 26.95
C ARG A 283 24.91 -10.37 26.38
N GLY A 284 25.68 -11.09 25.58
CA GLY A 284 26.90 -10.58 24.93
C GLY A 284 26.67 -9.88 23.59
N SER A 285 25.43 -9.71 23.13
CA SER A 285 25.11 -9.14 21.81
C SER A 285 24.98 -7.61 21.84
N PRO A 286 25.04 -6.92 20.68
CA PRO A 286 24.81 -5.47 20.61
C PRO A 286 23.38 -5.04 20.98
N ASN A 287 22.43 -5.97 21.00
CA ASN A 287 21.02 -5.73 21.23
C ASN A 287 20.41 -6.77 22.20
N PRO A 288 20.82 -6.81 23.49
CA PRO A 288 20.30 -7.79 24.45
C PRO A 288 18.78 -7.73 24.58
N GLY A 289 18.12 -8.89 24.67
CA GLY A 289 16.67 -9.00 24.78
C GLY A 289 15.89 -8.68 23.51
N LYS A 290 16.57 -8.53 22.37
CA LYS A 290 15.98 -8.28 21.05
C LYS A 290 16.42 -9.30 20.02
N GLN A 291 15.63 -9.50 18.98
CA GLN A 291 15.96 -10.40 17.87
C GLN A 291 16.25 -11.84 18.34
N LEU A 292 15.49 -12.34 19.32
CA LEU A 292 15.78 -13.60 20.00
C LEU A 292 15.66 -14.81 19.06
N PHE A 293 14.66 -14.84 18.17
CA PHE A 293 14.54 -15.88 17.15
C PHE A 293 15.68 -15.81 16.13
N GLU A 294 16.04 -14.62 15.66
CA GLU A 294 17.16 -14.43 14.74
C GLU A 294 18.48 -14.94 15.34
N LYS A 295 18.71 -14.71 16.64
CA LYS A 295 19.90 -15.20 17.37
C LYS A 295 20.01 -16.73 17.42
N MET A 296 18.90 -17.45 17.32
CA MET A 296 18.89 -18.91 17.25
C MET A 296 19.06 -19.46 15.82
N ALA A 297 18.85 -18.63 14.80
CA ALA A 297 18.69 -19.07 13.42
C ALA A 297 19.74 -18.52 12.44
N SER A 298 20.23 -17.29 12.58
CA SER A 298 21.03 -16.64 11.54
C SER A 298 22.53 -16.96 11.59
N GLY A 299 23.22 -16.63 10.49
CA GLY A 299 24.64 -16.86 10.32
C GLY A 299 25.55 -15.95 11.14
N MET A 300 25.07 -14.83 11.71
CA MET A 300 25.90 -14.02 12.62
C MET A 300 26.16 -14.72 13.96
N TYR A 301 25.22 -15.56 14.40
CA TYR A 301 25.21 -16.12 15.76
C TYR A 301 25.59 -17.60 15.82
N MET A 302 25.37 -18.35 14.73
CA MET A 302 25.58 -19.80 14.68
C MET A 302 26.98 -20.26 15.11
N GLY A 303 28.05 -19.62 14.61
CA GLY A 303 29.43 -19.96 15.02
C GLY A 303 29.71 -19.70 16.50
N GLU A 304 29.17 -18.60 17.04
CA GLU A 304 29.35 -18.24 18.45
C GLU A 304 28.55 -19.16 19.38
N LEU A 305 27.35 -19.59 18.97
CA LEU A 305 26.60 -20.63 19.69
C LEU A 305 27.39 -21.92 19.79
N VAL A 306 28.02 -22.36 18.69
CA VAL A 306 28.91 -23.53 18.72
C VAL A 306 30.05 -23.29 19.70
N ARG A 307 30.75 -22.14 19.64
CA ARG A 307 31.85 -21.82 20.56
C ARG A 307 31.44 -21.92 22.03
N LEU A 308 30.30 -21.35 22.41
CA LEU A 308 29.81 -21.38 23.79
C LEU A 308 29.54 -22.82 24.27
N ILE A 309 28.97 -23.67 23.41
CA ILE A 309 28.79 -25.09 23.70
C ILE A 309 30.15 -25.77 23.93
N LEU A 310 31.12 -25.54 23.04
CA LEU A 310 32.45 -26.13 23.15
C LEU A 310 33.18 -25.67 24.42
N VAL A 311 33.07 -24.39 24.80
CA VAL A 311 33.64 -23.87 26.04
C VAL A 311 33.06 -24.58 27.25
N LYS A 312 31.73 -24.73 27.31
CA LYS A 312 31.07 -25.41 28.44
C LYS A 312 31.47 -26.89 28.51
N MET A 313 31.45 -27.58 27.37
CA MET A 313 31.87 -28.98 27.29
C MET A 313 33.34 -29.18 27.68
N ALA A 314 34.24 -28.27 27.29
CA ALA A 314 35.64 -28.31 27.72
C ALA A 314 35.76 -28.08 29.24
N LYS A 315 35.03 -27.12 29.82
CA LYS A 315 35.00 -26.91 31.28
C LYS A 315 34.52 -28.14 32.05
N GLU A 316 33.65 -28.94 31.46
CA GLU A 316 33.12 -30.18 32.04
C GLU A 316 33.99 -31.41 31.72
N GLY A 317 35.13 -31.24 31.04
CA GLY A 317 36.03 -32.34 30.67
C GLY A 317 35.49 -33.26 29.58
N LEU A 318 34.43 -32.87 28.87
CA LEU A 318 33.79 -33.67 27.82
C LEU A 318 34.47 -33.54 26.45
N LEU A 319 35.27 -32.48 26.27
CA LEU A 319 36.09 -32.22 25.09
C LEU A 319 37.51 -31.84 25.49
N PHE A 320 38.46 -32.14 24.62
CA PHE A 320 39.86 -31.71 24.70
C PHE A 320 40.54 -32.08 26.03
N GLU A 321 40.09 -33.17 26.68
CA GLU A 321 40.57 -33.59 28.01
C GLU A 321 40.48 -32.48 29.08
N GLY A 322 39.56 -31.52 28.91
CA GLY A 322 39.41 -30.38 29.80
C GLY A 322 40.31 -29.17 29.47
N GLN A 323 41.11 -29.25 28.41
CA GLN A 323 41.97 -28.15 27.96
C GLN A 323 41.12 -26.97 27.47
N ILE A 324 41.41 -25.77 27.99
CA ILE A 324 40.77 -24.52 27.57
C ILE A 324 41.87 -23.53 27.21
N THR A 325 41.73 -22.90 26.04
CA THR A 325 42.67 -21.89 25.53
C THR A 325 42.05 -20.49 25.53
N PRO A 326 42.88 -19.43 25.58
CA PRO A 326 42.40 -18.05 25.40
C PRO A 326 41.63 -17.85 24.09
N GLU A 327 42.06 -18.50 23.00
CA GLU A 327 41.40 -18.44 21.70
C GLU A 327 40.01 -19.07 21.73
N LEU A 328 39.83 -20.22 22.41
CA LEU A 328 38.52 -20.84 22.59
C LEU A 328 37.58 -19.96 23.42
N LEU A 329 38.10 -19.24 24.42
CA LEU A 329 37.34 -18.31 25.25
C LEU A 329 37.01 -16.99 24.54
N THR A 330 37.72 -16.63 23.47
CA THR A 330 37.54 -15.37 22.76
C THR A 330 36.31 -15.43 21.84
N LYS A 331 35.35 -14.54 22.09
CA LYS A 331 34.15 -14.35 21.25
C LYS A 331 34.50 -14.18 19.77
N GLY A 332 33.75 -14.84 18.89
CA GLY A 332 33.88 -14.71 17.44
C GLY A 332 35.04 -15.48 16.80
N LYS A 333 35.85 -16.22 17.56
CA LYS A 333 36.93 -17.06 16.99
C LYS A 333 36.41 -18.28 16.21
N ILE A 334 35.17 -18.71 16.49
CA ILE A 334 34.46 -19.68 15.66
C ILE A 334 33.39 -18.94 14.86
N GLU A 335 33.65 -18.73 13.59
CA GLU A 335 32.70 -18.15 12.65
C GLU A 335 31.82 -19.22 12.00
N THR A 336 30.64 -18.83 11.51
CA THR A 336 29.73 -19.74 10.80
C THR A 336 30.34 -20.38 9.55
N LYS A 337 31.33 -19.74 8.91
CA LYS A 337 32.09 -20.36 7.82
C LYS A 337 32.86 -21.62 8.27
N HIS A 338 33.28 -21.67 9.53
CA HIS A 338 33.91 -22.85 10.12
C HIS A 338 32.89 -23.97 10.32
N VAL A 339 31.69 -23.66 10.82
CA VAL A 339 30.56 -24.61 10.93
C VAL A 339 30.26 -25.24 9.56
N SER A 340 30.10 -24.41 8.51
CA SER A 340 29.89 -24.88 7.14
C SER A 340 31.04 -25.77 6.62
N ALA A 341 32.29 -25.44 6.95
CA ALA A 341 33.45 -26.24 6.55
C ALA A 341 33.51 -27.60 7.25
N ILE A 342 33.16 -27.63 8.55
CA ILE A 342 33.13 -28.83 9.39
C ILE A 342 32.01 -29.80 8.95
N GLU A 343 30.90 -29.30 8.42
CA GLU A 343 29.78 -30.12 7.94
C GLU A 343 29.90 -30.62 6.49
N LYS A 344 31.06 -30.42 5.84
CA LYS A 344 31.32 -30.99 4.51
C LYS A 344 31.44 -32.52 4.59
N SER A 345 30.74 -33.24 3.71
CA SER A 345 30.66 -34.71 3.77
C SER A 345 32.00 -35.45 3.63
N LYS A 346 32.95 -34.90 2.85
CA LYS A 346 34.26 -35.56 2.60
C LYS A 346 35.38 -35.04 3.50
N GLU A 347 35.45 -33.73 3.67
CA GLU A 347 36.59 -33.05 4.34
C GLU A 347 36.25 -32.57 5.76
N GLY A 348 35.01 -32.76 6.22
CA GLY A 348 34.49 -32.13 7.43
C GLY A 348 35.31 -32.38 8.68
N LEU A 349 35.70 -33.63 8.94
CA LEU A 349 36.53 -33.99 10.10
C LEU A 349 37.95 -33.41 10.01
N SER A 350 38.53 -33.35 8.80
CA SER A 350 39.83 -32.69 8.59
C SER A 350 39.71 -31.19 8.86
N LYS A 351 38.63 -30.55 8.42
CA LYS A 351 38.38 -29.13 8.69
C LYS A 351 38.11 -28.86 10.16
N ALA A 352 37.44 -29.78 10.87
CA ALA A 352 37.29 -29.71 12.32
C ALA A 352 38.67 -29.70 12.99
N LYS A 353 39.54 -30.64 12.64
CA LYS A 353 40.92 -30.67 13.14
C LYS A 353 41.65 -29.36 12.86
N ASP A 354 41.65 -28.87 11.62
CA ASP A 354 42.33 -27.63 11.23
C ASP A 354 41.82 -26.40 12.01
N VAL A 355 40.51 -26.31 12.25
CA VAL A 355 39.89 -25.21 13.01
C VAL A 355 40.25 -25.30 14.48
N LEU A 356 40.11 -26.49 15.08
CA LEU A 356 40.37 -26.72 16.50
C LEU A 356 41.85 -26.52 16.84
N THR A 357 42.78 -27.04 16.03
CA THR A 357 44.22 -26.80 16.21
C THR A 357 44.57 -25.31 16.14
N ARG A 358 43.90 -24.51 15.30
CA ARG A 358 44.09 -23.05 15.26
C ARG A 358 43.53 -22.31 16.46
N LEU A 359 42.67 -22.95 17.25
CA LEU A 359 42.24 -22.46 18.56
C LEU A 359 43.22 -22.87 19.67
N GLY A 360 44.36 -23.49 19.34
CA GLY A 360 45.40 -23.85 20.30
C GLY A 360 45.10 -25.11 21.13
N VAL A 361 44.00 -25.81 20.87
CA VAL A 361 43.73 -27.13 21.48
C VAL A 361 44.39 -28.24 20.66
N GLU A 362 44.63 -29.38 21.29
CA GLU A 362 45.13 -30.60 20.63
C GLU A 362 43.98 -31.60 20.42
N PRO A 363 43.18 -31.48 19.35
CA PRO A 363 41.95 -32.26 19.21
C PRO A 363 42.24 -33.74 18.88
N SER A 364 41.63 -34.64 19.64
CA SER A 364 41.53 -36.06 19.29
C SER A 364 40.61 -36.30 18.08
N LYS A 365 40.56 -37.54 17.59
CA LYS A 365 39.58 -37.90 16.54
C LYS A 365 38.16 -37.83 17.08
N GLU A 366 37.97 -38.25 18.32
CA GLU A 366 36.70 -38.21 19.05
C GLU A 366 36.23 -36.76 19.24
N ASP A 367 37.13 -35.82 19.56
CA ASP A 367 36.80 -34.39 19.64
C ASP A 367 36.32 -33.84 18.30
N CYS A 368 36.98 -34.20 17.21
CA CYS A 368 36.58 -33.75 15.87
C CYS A 368 35.18 -34.26 15.50
N ILE A 369 34.85 -35.51 15.84
CA ILE A 369 33.52 -36.10 15.64
C ILE A 369 32.48 -35.40 16.50
N ALA A 370 32.77 -35.20 17.79
CA ALA A 370 31.89 -34.52 18.72
C ALA A 370 31.59 -33.07 18.28
N VAL A 371 32.62 -32.30 17.91
CA VAL A 371 32.49 -30.92 17.41
C VAL A 371 31.68 -30.87 16.11
N GLN A 372 31.91 -31.80 15.17
CA GLN A 372 31.11 -31.90 13.95
C GLN A 372 29.63 -32.17 14.25
N HIS A 373 29.35 -33.00 15.26
CA HIS A 373 27.99 -33.30 15.67
C HIS A 373 27.31 -32.13 16.39
N VAL A 374 28.05 -31.38 17.22
CA VAL A 374 27.58 -30.09 17.79
C VAL A 374 27.21 -29.11 16.67
N CYS A 375 28.08 -28.93 15.66
CA CYS A 375 27.79 -28.12 14.49
C CYS A 375 26.49 -28.56 13.80
N THR A 376 26.33 -29.86 13.60
CA THR A 376 25.15 -30.47 12.98
C THR A 376 23.87 -30.15 13.75
N ILE A 377 23.87 -30.28 15.08
CA ILE A 377 22.70 -30.00 15.91
C ILE A 377 22.34 -28.51 15.84
N VAL A 378 23.32 -27.61 15.99
CA VAL A 378 23.07 -26.15 15.97
C VAL A 378 22.55 -25.70 14.61
N SER A 379 23.17 -26.13 13.51
CA SER A 379 22.75 -25.72 12.16
C SER A 379 21.41 -26.33 11.77
N PHE A 380 21.12 -27.57 12.20
CA PHE A 380 19.85 -28.23 11.92
C PHE A 380 18.71 -27.63 12.76
N ARG A 381 18.97 -27.24 14.02
CA ARG A 381 18.02 -26.47 14.84
C ARG A 381 17.61 -25.18 14.13
N SER A 382 18.58 -24.43 13.62
CA SER A 382 18.32 -23.22 12.83
C SER A 382 17.42 -23.51 11.60
N ALA A 383 17.76 -24.53 10.80
CA ALA A 383 16.95 -24.91 9.64
C ALA A 383 15.52 -25.34 10.00
N ASN A 384 15.34 -26.02 11.14
CA ASN A 384 14.04 -26.45 11.64
C ASN A 384 13.19 -25.26 12.14
N LEU A 385 13.80 -24.30 12.83
CA LEU A 385 13.13 -23.08 13.29
C LEU A 385 12.60 -22.26 12.11
N VAL A 386 13.45 -22.00 11.11
CA VAL A 386 13.04 -21.30 9.88
C VAL A 386 11.97 -22.09 9.12
N ALA A 387 12.04 -23.43 9.12
CA ALA A 387 11.00 -24.26 8.52
C ALA A 387 9.64 -24.09 9.21
N ALA A 388 9.62 -23.99 10.54
CA ALA A 388 8.39 -23.81 11.31
C ALA A 388 7.73 -22.45 11.05
N THR A 389 8.50 -21.36 11.06
CA THR A 389 7.98 -20.01 10.80
C THR A 389 7.54 -19.83 9.34
N LEU A 390 8.32 -20.36 8.38
CA LEU A 390 7.88 -20.44 6.98
C LEU A 390 6.61 -21.28 6.84
N GLY A 391 6.49 -22.39 7.56
CA GLY A 391 5.28 -23.19 7.60
C GLY A 391 4.05 -22.38 8.04
N GLY A 392 4.22 -21.43 8.97
CA GLY A 392 3.19 -20.49 9.40
C GLY A 392 2.73 -19.59 8.24
N ILE A 393 3.69 -18.98 7.52
CA ILE A 393 3.41 -18.14 6.34
C ILE A 393 2.72 -18.94 5.23
N LEU A 394 3.18 -20.15 4.93
CA LEU A 394 2.59 -20.99 3.89
C LEU A 394 1.17 -21.42 4.25
N THR A 395 0.90 -21.70 5.52
CA THR A 395 -0.46 -21.99 5.99
C THR A 395 -1.36 -20.77 5.83
N ARG A 396 -0.87 -19.58 6.20
CA ARG A 396 -1.59 -18.31 5.99
C ARG A 396 -1.92 -18.05 4.52
N LEU A 397 -0.95 -18.21 3.61
CA LEU A 397 -1.15 -18.07 2.17
C LEU A 397 -2.18 -19.07 1.62
N LYS A 398 -2.16 -20.31 2.10
CA LYS A 398 -3.14 -21.34 1.73
C LYS A 398 -4.54 -20.91 2.16
N ASP A 399 -4.69 -20.49 3.40
CA ASP A 399 -5.97 -20.09 4.00
C ASP A 399 -6.54 -18.85 3.29
N ASN A 400 -5.70 -17.84 3.00
CA ASN A 400 -6.09 -16.65 2.24
C ASN A 400 -6.67 -16.97 0.86
N LYS A 401 -6.06 -17.94 0.17
CA LYS A 401 -6.50 -18.40 -1.16
C LYS A 401 -7.71 -19.35 -1.09
N GLY A 402 -8.07 -19.84 0.09
CA GLY A 402 -9.16 -20.80 0.27
C GLY A 402 -8.94 -22.13 -0.49
N VAL A 403 -7.69 -22.54 -0.68
CA VAL A 403 -7.36 -23.74 -1.49
C VAL A 403 -6.98 -24.94 -0.61
N PRO A 404 -7.33 -26.18 -1.00
CA PRO A 404 -6.95 -27.37 -0.23
C PRO A 404 -5.44 -27.66 -0.27
N ARG A 405 -4.79 -27.38 -1.41
CA ARG A 405 -3.33 -27.45 -1.59
C ARG A 405 -2.79 -26.12 -2.10
N LEU A 406 -1.72 -25.63 -1.49
CA LEU A 406 -1.03 -24.43 -1.93
C LEU A 406 0.06 -24.79 -2.94
N ARG A 407 0.17 -24.04 -4.03
CA ARG A 407 1.33 -24.07 -4.92
C ARG A 407 1.94 -22.68 -4.98
N THR A 408 3.20 -22.55 -4.57
CA THR A 408 3.87 -21.25 -4.44
C THR A 408 5.38 -21.40 -4.62
N THR A 409 6.06 -20.28 -4.88
CA THR A 409 7.51 -20.18 -4.94
C THR A 409 8.01 -19.28 -3.81
N VAL A 410 9.09 -19.73 -3.17
CA VAL A 410 9.81 -18.99 -2.13
C VAL A 410 11.15 -18.56 -2.71
N GLY A 411 11.33 -17.26 -2.88
CA GLY A 411 12.63 -16.66 -3.20
C GLY A 411 13.52 -16.64 -1.96
N ILE A 412 14.74 -17.16 -2.06
CA ILE A 412 15.68 -17.22 -0.92
C ILE A 412 17.02 -16.60 -1.31
N ASP A 413 17.56 -15.78 -0.40
CA ASP A 413 18.95 -15.34 -0.41
C ASP A 413 19.56 -15.46 1.01
N GLY A 414 20.87 -15.29 1.11
CA GLY A 414 21.62 -15.28 2.35
C GLY A 414 22.81 -16.25 2.33
N SER A 415 23.91 -15.79 2.91
CA SER A 415 25.19 -16.52 2.90
C SER A 415 25.13 -17.87 3.62
N LEU A 416 24.36 -18.00 4.70
CA LEU A 416 24.21 -19.27 5.42
C LEU A 416 23.49 -20.31 4.54
N TYR A 417 22.37 -19.93 3.92
CA TYR A 417 21.63 -20.83 3.03
C TYR A 417 22.43 -21.22 1.78
N LYS A 418 23.16 -20.26 1.17
CA LYS A 418 23.98 -20.47 -0.02
C LYS A 418 25.19 -21.36 0.22
N MET A 419 25.92 -21.11 1.31
CA MET A 419 27.27 -21.65 1.51
C MET A 419 27.32 -22.90 2.39
N HIS A 420 26.30 -23.14 3.22
CA HIS A 420 26.31 -24.28 4.14
C HIS A 420 25.89 -25.58 3.41
N PRO A 421 26.71 -26.65 3.45
CA PRO A 421 26.55 -27.81 2.57
C PRO A 421 25.27 -28.63 2.81
N GLN A 422 24.70 -28.56 4.01
CA GLN A 422 23.53 -29.35 4.41
C GLN A 422 22.26 -28.52 4.67
N TYR A 423 22.36 -27.19 4.73
CA TYR A 423 21.32 -26.35 5.33
C TYR A 423 20.05 -26.31 4.48
N SER A 424 20.18 -25.96 3.19
CA SER A 424 19.05 -25.90 2.26
C SER A 424 18.31 -27.24 2.16
N ARG A 425 19.04 -28.35 2.06
CA ARG A 425 18.47 -29.71 2.03
C ARG A 425 17.65 -30.01 3.29
N ARG A 426 18.18 -29.69 4.48
CA ARG A 426 17.49 -29.90 5.77
C ARG A 426 16.25 -29.02 5.87
N LEU A 427 16.37 -27.73 5.58
CA LEU A 427 15.26 -26.77 5.55
C LEU A 427 14.13 -27.28 4.64
N HIS A 428 14.44 -27.59 3.38
CA HIS A 428 13.42 -28.04 2.42
C HIS A 428 12.74 -29.34 2.85
N LYS A 429 13.49 -30.27 3.44
CA LYS A 429 12.93 -31.53 3.95
C LYS A 429 11.98 -31.29 5.12
N THR A 430 12.35 -30.41 6.06
CA THR A 430 11.49 -30.09 7.21
C THR A 430 10.26 -29.30 6.78
N VAL A 431 10.37 -28.30 5.90
CA VAL A 431 9.20 -27.57 5.39
C VAL A 431 8.18 -28.52 4.76
N ARG A 432 8.61 -29.39 3.82
CA ARG A 432 7.69 -30.36 3.18
C ARG A 432 7.04 -31.33 4.16
N ARG A 433 7.67 -31.58 5.31
CA ARG A 433 7.12 -32.44 6.38
C ARG A 433 6.10 -31.69 7.25
N LEU A 434 6.32 -30.41 7.53
CA LEU A 434 5.45 -29.58 8.38
C LEU A 434 4.24 -28.97 7.65
N VAL A 435 4.28 -28.92 6.32
CA VAL A 435 3.18 -28.45 5.45
C VAL A 435 2.98 -29.40 4.25
N PRO A 436 2.57 -30.66 4.48
CA PRO A 436 2.38 -31.66 3.42
C PRO A 436 1.34 -31.27 2.35
N GLU A 437 0.45 -30.33 2.69
CA GLU A 437 -0.55 -29.70 1.82
C GLU A 437 0.02 -28.61 0.89
N SER A 438 1.33 -28.37 0.88
CA SER A 438 1.94 -27.30 0.07
C SER A 438 3.02 -27.83 -0.89
N ASP A 439 2.85 -27.54 -2.18
CA ASP A 439 3.81 -27.78 -3.24
C ASP A 439 4.71 -26.55 -3.40
N VAL A 440 5.82 -26.53 -2.65
CA VAL A 440 6.73 -25.38 -2.54
C VAL A 440 7.94 -25.54 -3.45
N ARG A 441 8.15 -24.56 -4.34
CA ARG A 441 9.41 -24.38 -5.07
C ARG A 441 10.30 -23.40 -4.32
N PHE A 442 11.55 -23.77 -4.09
CA PHE A 442 12.57 -22.87 -3.54
C PHE A 442 13.43 -22.36 -4.69
N LEU A 443 13.49 -21.04 -4.87
CA LEU A 443 14.27 -20.40 -5.92
C LEU A 443 15.36 -19.54 -5.28
N LEU A 444 16.62 -19.81 -5.64
CA LEU A 444 17.74 -19.03 -5.15
C LEU A 444 17.87 -17.73 -5.94
N SER A 445 18.00 -16.61 -5.24
CA SER A 445 18.35 -15.33 -5.87
C SER A 445 19.85 -15.26 -6.11
N GLU A 446 20.30 -15.48 -7.35
CA GLU A 446 21.72 -15.43 -7.72
C GLU A 446 22.28 -14.00 -7.68
N SER A 447 21.50 -13.02 -8.14
CA SER A 447 21.89 -11.61 -8.24
C SER A 447 21.56 -10.77 -7.00
N GLY A 448 20.98 -11.39 -5.96
CA GLY A 448 20.60 -10.76 -4.70
C GLY A 448 19.37 -9.87 -4.80
N SER A 449 19.23 -8.95 -3.83
CA SER A 449 18.11 -8.01 -3.72
C SER A 449 18.11 -6.90 -4.78
N GLY A 450 19.27 -6.60 -5.38
CA GLY A 450 19.43 -5.47 -6.30
C GLY A 450 18.58 -5.53 -7.57
N LYS A 451 18.37 -6.72 -8.17
CA LYS A 451 17.46 -6.88 -9.32
C LYS A 451 16.03 -6.52 -8.92
N GLY A 452 15.54 -7.05 -7.80
CA GLY A 452 14.20 -6.79 -7.30
C GLY A 452 13.98 -5.34 -6.87
N ALA A 453 14.96 -4.71 -6.23
CA ALA A 453 14.90 -3.29 -5.90
C ALA A 453 14.74 -2.44 -7.17
N ALA A 454 15.47 -2.74 -8.23
CA ALA A 454 15.30 -2.06 -9.52
C ALA A 454 13.90 -2.27 -10.12
N MET A 455 13.28 -3.45 -9.96
CA MET A 455 11.90 -3.68 -10.42
C MET A 455 10.89 -2.85 -9.62
N VAL A 456 11.05 -2.77 -8.30
CA VAL A 456 10.20 -1.90 -7.47
C VAL A 456 10.38 -0.44 -7.86
N THR A 457 11.62 -0.01 -8.09
CA THR A 457 11.94 1.33 -8.61
C THR A 457 11.30 1.60 -9.96
N ALA A 458 11.27 0.63 -10.87
CA ALA A 458 10.63 0.77 -12.18
C ALA A 458 9.12 1.03 -12.05
N VAL A 459 8.45 0.29 -11.15
CA VAL A 459 7.02 0.49 -10.86
C VAL A 459 6.78 1.84 -10.18
N ALA A 460 7.57 2.18 -9.17
CA ALA A 460 7.48 3.46 -8.46
C ALA A 460 7.67 4.65 -9.42
N TYR A 461 8.67 4.58 -10.31
CA TYR A 461 8.94 5.59 -11.32
C TYR A 461 7.77 5.77 -12.29
N ARG A 462 7.19 4.67 -12.77
CA ARG A 462 6.01 4.72 -13.64
C ARG A 462 4.81 5.41 -12.97
N LEU A 463 4.53 5.06 -11.71
CA LEU A 463 3.41 5.65 -10.95
C LEU A 463 3.65 7.14 -10.65
N ALA A 464 4.88 7.51 -10.33
CA ALA A 464 5.25 8.90 -10.12
C ALA A 464 5.10 9.74 -11.39
N ASP A 465 5.55 9.23 -12.55
CA ASP A 465 5.39 9.93 -13.82
C ASP A 465 3.91 10.08 -14.22
N GLN A 466 3.10 9.03 -14.02
CA GLN A 466 1.66 9.11 -14.25
C GLN A 466 0.99 10.16 -13.34
N SER A 467 1.33 10.17 -12.06
CA SER A 467 0.79 11.13 -11.09
C SER A 467 1.19 12.57 -11.43
N ARG A 468 2.42 12.77 -11.91
CA ARG A 468 2.90 14.07 -12.42
C ARG A 468 2.08 14.53 -13.62
N GLN A 469 1.86 13.68 -14.61
CA GLN A 469 1.05 14.01 -15.80
C GLN A 469 -0.41 14.35 -15.46
N ILE A 470 -1.01 13.59 -14.53
CA ILE A 470 -2.37 13.88 -14.04
C ILE A 470 -2.39 15.24 -13.34
N SER A 471 -1.42 15.50 -12.45
CA SER A 471 -1.34 16.75 -11.70
C SER A 471 -1.14 17.95 -12.63
N GLU A 472 -0.31 17.82 -13.67
CA GLU A 472 -0.12 18.85 -14.70
C GLU A 472 -1.41 19.14 -15.47
N THR A 473 -2.18 18.10 -15.81
CA THR A 473 -3.48 18.27 -16.48
C THR A 473 -4.51 18.93 -15.56
N LEU A 474 -4.57 18.52 -14.29
CA LEU A 474 -5.53 19.06 -13.32
C LEU A 474 -5.16 20.48 -12.84
N ALA A 475 -3.89 20.88 -12.95
CA ALA A 475 -3.45 22.22 -12.59
C ALA A 475 -4.14 23.31 -13.42
N GLU A 476 -4.59 23.01 -14.65
CA GLU A 476 -5.34 23.95 -15.50
C GLU A 476 -6.69 24.36 -14.87
N PHE A 477 -7.26 23.52 -14.02
CA PHE A 477 -8.53 23.78 -13.32
C PHE A 477 -8.33 24.50 -11.98
N GLN A 478 -7.09 24.67 -11.53
CA GLN A 478 -6.79 25.31 -10.25
C GLN A 478 -6.70 26.82 -10.41
N LEU A 479 -7.80 27.52 -10.15
CA LEU A 479 -7.83 28.99 -10.15
C LEU A 479 -7.21 29.57 -8.89
N SER A 480 -6.22 30.44 -9.07
CA SER A 480 -5.63 31.22 -7.99
C SER A 480 -6.62 32.26 -7.45
N LYS A 481 -6.37 32.75 -6.24
CA LYS A 481 -7.17 33.83 -5.63
C LYS A 481 -7.23 35.08 -6.52
N ASP A 482 -6.13 35.44 -7.18
CA ASP A 482 -6.09 36.61 -8.06
C ASP A 482 -6.89 36.38 -9.34
N GLN A 483 -6.86 35.17 -9.91
CA GLN A 483 -7.73 34.79 -11.03
C GLN A 483 -9.20 34.88 -10.62
N LEU A 484 -9.57 34.40 -9.43
CA LEU A 484 -10.95 34.50 -8.91
C LEU A 484 -11.38 35.96 -8.66
N LEU A 485 -10.49 36.82 -8.18
CA LEU A 485 -10.75 38.26 -8.03
C LEU A 485 -10.92 38.94 -9.39
N GLU A 486 -10.15 38.54 -10.39
CA GLU A 486 -10.29 39.01 -11.76
C GLU A 486 -11.63 38.54 -12.36
N VAL A 487 -12.05 37.29 -12.13
CA VAL A 487 -13.38 36.80 -12.51
C VAL A 487 -14.48 37.65 -11.86
N LYS A 488 -14.37 37.92 -10.54
CA LYS A 488 -15.30 38.81 -9.82
C LYS A 488 -15.34 40.20 -10.45
N LYS A 489 -14.19 40.76 -10.80
CA LYS A 489 -14.09 42.09 -11.43
C LYS A 489 -14.75 42.09 -12.81
N ARG A 490 -14.47 41.08 -13.65
CA ARG A 490 -15.09 40.92 -14.97
C ARG A 490 -16.60 40.80 -14.88
N MET A 491 -17.11 39.98 -13.94
CA MET A 491 -18.54 39.87 -13.69
C MET A 491 -19.16 41.22 -13.29
N ARG A 492 -18.49 41.98 -12.41
CA ARG A 492 -18.96 43.33 -12.04
C ARG A 492 -19.02 44.27 -13.25
N THR A 493 -18.01 44.26 -14.10
CA THR A 493 -18.00 45.05 -15.34
C THR A 493 -19.17 44.66 -16.25
N GLU A 494 -19.44 43.36 -16.43
CA GLU A 494 -20.55 42.90 -17.26
C GLU A 494 -21.92 43.26 -16.67
N ILE A 495 -22.07 43.27 -15.35
CA ILE A 495 -23.27 43.79 -14.67
C ILE A 495 -23.47 45.28 -14.99
N GLU A 496 -22.40 46.09 -14.89
CA GLU A 496 -22.45 47.53 -15.20
C GLU A 496 -22.79 47.75 -16.68
N ASN A 497 -22.22 46.96 -17.59
CA ASN A 497 -22.53 46.98 -19.03
C ASN A 497 -24.00 46.62 -19.30
N GLY A 498 -24.52 45.58 -18.65
CA GLY A 498 -25.91 45.13 -18.78
C GLY A 498 -26.94 46.15 -18.29
N LEU A 499 -26.63 46.90 -17.24
CA LEU A 499 -27.50 47.96 -16.71
C LEU A 499 -27.39 49.28 -17.52
N GLY A 500 -26.28 49.51 -18.21
CA GLY A 500 -26.03 50.73 -18.96
C GLY A 500 -26.90 50.83 -20.23
N LYS A 501 -27.74 51.86 -20.33
CA LYS A 501 -28.65 52.06 -21.49
C LYS A 501 -27.95 52.03 -22.86
N LYS A 502 -26.72 52.54 -22.95
CA LYS A 502 -25.95 52.59 -24.21
C LYS A 502 -25.21 51.28 -24.52
N THR A 503 -24.97 50.45 -23.50
CA THR A 503 -24.14 49.24 -23.58
C THR A 503 -24.97 47.95 -23.55
N HIS A 504 -26.24 48.04 -23.14
CA HIS A 504 -27.15 46.91 -22.94
C HIS A 504 -27.32 46.01 -24.18
N ASP A 505 -27.50 46.60 -25.36
CA ASP A 505 -27.73 45.84 -26.59
C ASP A 505 -26.57 44.90 -26.92
N THR A 506 -25.33 45.34 -26.64
CA THR A 506 -24.10 44.58 -26.86
C THR A 506 -23.62 43.79 -25.64
N ALA A 507 -24.19 44.01 -24.44
CA ALA A 507 -23.77 43.34 -23.21
C ALA A 507 -24.06 41.84 -23.26
N THR A 508 -23.19 41.02 -22.69
CA THR A 508 -23.40 39.56 -22.62
C THR A 508 -24.27 39.18 -21.42
N VAL A 509 -24.07 39.83 -20.28
CA VAL A 509 -24.94 39.73 -19.09
C VAL A 509 -26.05 40.77 -19.20
N LYS A 510 -27.27 40.35 -19.55
CA LYS A 510 -28.34 41.26 -19.97
C LYS A 510 -29.01 42.07 -18.86
N MET A 511 -28.91 41.67 -17.59
CA MET A 511 -29.52 42.40 -16.45
C MET A 511 -30.99 42.79 -16.70
N LEU A 512 -31.80 41.84 -17.16
CA LEU A 512 -33.17 42.05 -17.61
C LEU A 512 -34.09 42.52 -16.46
N PRO A 513 -34.84 43.63 -16.60
CA PRO A 513 -35.77 44.10 -15.58
C PRO A 513 -36.95 43.13 -15.40
N THR A 514 -37.27 42.77 -14.15
CA THR A 514 -38.36 41.82 -13.83
C THR A 514 -39.71 42.50 -13.57
N PHE A 515 -39.74 43.83 -13.51
CA PHE A 515 -40.89 44.64 -13.09
C PHE A 515 -41.41 44.39 -11.67
N VAL A 516 -40.77 43.51 -10.90
CA VAL A 516 -40.98 43.35 -9.45
C VAL A 516 -40.21 44.47 -8.74
N ARG A 517 -40.94 45.43 -8.16
CA ARG A 517 -40.36 46.67 -7.61
C ARG A 517 -40.06 46.62 -6.11
N SER A 518 -40.58 45.62 -5.40
CA SER A 518 -40.36 45.44 -3.97
C SER A 518 -40.43 43.97 -3.59
N THR A 519 -39.74 43.61 -2.52
CA THR A 519 -39.94 42.32 -1.84
C THR A 519 -41.30 42.31 -1.13
N PRO A 520 -41.83 41.12 -0.78
CA PRO A 520 -43.06 41.01 -0.02
C PRO A 520 -43.04 41.84 1.28
N ASP A 521 -44.12 42.58 1.56
CA ASP A 521 -44.27 43.41 2.78
C ASP A 521 -45.16 42.73 3.85
N GLY A 522 -45.83 41.64 3.47
CA GLY A 522 -46.71 40.85 4.31
C GLY A 522 -48.17 41.27 4.28
N SER A 523 -48.54 42.19 3.39
CA SER A 523 -49.93 42.50 3.05
C SER A 523 -50.53 41.50 2.06
N GLU A 524 -49.71 40.65 1.44
CA GLU A 524 -50.13 39.70 0.40
C GLU A 524 -51.16 38.71 0.94
N ASN A 525 -52.26 38.54 0.21
CA ASN A 525 -53.36 37.66 0.62
C ASN A 525 -54.17 37.23 -0.60
N GLY A 526 -54.44 35.93 -0.71
CA GLY A 526 -55.22 35.37 -1.81
C GLY A 526 -54.89 33.91 -2.08
N ASP A 527 -55.59 33.32 -3.04
CA ASP A 527 -55.30 32.01 -3.59
C ASP A 527 -54.80 32.21 -5.03
N PHE A 528 -53.64 31.64 -5.34
CA PHE A 528 -52.91 31.87 -6.58
C PHE A 528 -52.54 30.53 -7.23
N LEU A 529 -52.67 30.45 -8.55
CA LEU A 529 -51.98 29.41 -9.31
C LEU A 529 -50.54 29.85 -9.57
N ALA A 530 -49.62 28.89 -9.63
CA ALA A 530 -48.30 29.13 -10.17
C ALA A 530 -47.87 28.01 -11.12
N LEU A 531 -47.14 28.39 -12.17
CA LEU A 531 -46.49 27.48 -13.10
C LEU A 531 -44.99 27.61 -12.91
N ASP A 532 -44.28 26.49 -12.88
CA ASP A 532 -42.82 26.44 -12.77
C ASP A 532 -42.26 25.64 -13.94
N LEU A 533 -41.74 26.36 -14.94
CA LEU A 533 -41.17 25.81 -16.15
C LEU A 533 -39.72 26.24 -16.29
N GLY A 534 -38.78 25.31 -16.12
CA GLY A 534 -37.35 25.62 -16.23
C GLY A 534 -36.40 24.47 -16.52
N GLY A 535 -36.94 23.26 -16.75
CA GLY A 535 -36.21 22.03 -17.02
C GLY A 535 -37.19 20.93 -17.41
N THR A 536 -36.78 19.66 -17.32
CA THR A 536 -37.61 18.51 -17.73
C THR A 536 -38.84 18.29 -16.84
N ASN A 537 -38.84 18.83 -15.62
CA ASN A 537 -39.94 18.74 -14.67
C ASN A 537 -40.71 20.06 -14.62
N PHE A 538 -41.91 20.06 -15.19
CA PHE A 538 -42.86 21.16 -15.11
C PHE A 538 -43.74 21.00 -13.86
N ARG A 539 -44.08 22.09 -13.18
CA ARG A 539 -44.98 22.02 -12.01
C ARG A 539 -46.13 22.99 -12.14
N VAL A 540 -47.30 22.54 -11.70
CA VAL A 540 -48.46 23.39 -11.47
C VAL A 540 -48.72 23.41 -9.97
N LEU A 541 -48.91 24.60 -9.41
CA LEU A 541 -49.05 24.83 -7.98
C LEU A 541 -50.32 25.62 -7.66
N LEU A 542 -50.90 25.34 -6.50
CA LEU A 542 -51.87 26.20 -5.82
C LEU A 542 -51.21 26.75 -4.56
N VAL A 543 -51.16 28.07 -4.42
CA VAL A 543 -50.54 28.79 -3.29
C VAL A 543 -51.61 29.62 -2.60
N LYS A 544 -51.93 29.31 -1.35
CA LYS A 544 -52.88 30.07 -0.54
C LYS A 544 -52.12 30.90 0.49
N ILE A 545 -52.17 32.21 0.34
CA ILE A 545 -51.53 33.18 1.23
C ILE A 545 -52.62 33.84 2.08
N ARG A 546 -52.43 33.87 3.40
CA ARG A 546 -53.31 34.58 4.32
C ARG A 546 -52.52 35.63 5.10
N SER A 547 -52.95 36.89 4.99
CA SER A 547 -52.44 37.99 5.81
C SER A 547 -53.27 38.14 7.10
N GLY A 548 -52.66 38.69 8.16
CA GLY A 548 -53.31 38.85 9.47
C GLY A 548 -52.35 38.68 10.65
N LYS A 549 -52.88 38.46 11.87
CA LYS A 549 -52.08 38.28 13.10
C LYS A 549 -51.11 37.09 13.04
N ARG A 550 -51.43 36.07 12.25
CA ARG A 550 -50.54 34.97 11.89
C ARG A 550 -50.51 34.86 10.37
N ARG A 551 -49.34 35.03 9.77
CA ARG A 551 -49.12 34.82 8.34
C ARG A 551 -49.04 33.32 8.08
N THR A 552 -49.80 32.81 7.13
CA THR A 552 -49.75 31.40 6.74
C THR A 552 -49.70 31.27 5.23
N VAL A 553 -48.88 30.33 4.75
CA VAL A 553 -48.78 29.95 3.33
C VAL A 553 -49.01 28.44 3.25
N GLU A 554 -50.01 28.05 2.46
CA GLU A 554 -50.31 26.65 2.16
C GLU A 554 -50.04 26.42 0.67
N MET A 555 -49.31 25.35 0.34
CA MET A 555 -48.93 25.04 -1.05
C MET A 555 -49.27 23.60 -1.41
N HIS A 556 -49.90 23.43 -2.57
CA HIS A 556 -50.12 22.14 -3.22
C HIS A 556 -49.48 22.20 -4.60
N ASN A 557 -48.89 21.10 -5.07
CA ASN A 557 -48.30 21.05 -6.40
C ASN A 557 -48.40 19.64 -7.01
N LYS A 558 -48.31 19.58 -8.33
CA LYS A 558 -48.14 18.34 -9.09
C LYS A 558 -47.05 18.54 -10.14
N ILE A 559 -46.19 17.53 -10.27
CA ILE A 559 -45.10 17.51 -11.24
C ILE A 559 -45.59 16.80 -12.49
N TYR A 560 -45.26 17.38 -13.64
CA TYR A 560 -45.53 16.86 -14.97
C TYR A 560 -44.22 16.75 -15.74
N ALA A 561 -44.04 15.63 -16.45
CA ALA A 561 -42.95 15.50 -17.41
C ALA A 561 -43.31 16.27 -18.68
N ILE A 562 -42.33 16.95 -19.27
CA ILE A 562 -42.43 17.43 -20.65
C ILE A 562 -41.61 16.47 -21.52
N PRO A 563 -42.26 15.71 -22.43
CA PRO A 563 -41.54 14.84 -23.35
C PRO A 563 -40.54 15.64 -24.20
N VAL A 564 -39.40 15.05 -24.55
CA VAL A 564 -38.35 15.75 -25.32
C VAL A 564 -38.88 16.19 -26.68
N GLU A 565 -39.80 15.40 -27.26
CA GLU A 565 -40.47 15.69 -28.53
C GLU A 565 -41.31 16.97 -28.42
N VAL A 566 -41.89 17.24 -27.25
CA VAL A 566 -42.63 18.48 -26.97
C VAL A 566 -41.68 19.63 -26.63
N MET A 567 -40.60 19.37 -25.88
CA MET A 567 -39.56 20.39 -25.58
C MET A 567 -38.86 20.93 -26.83
N GLN A 568 -38.81 20.13 -27.90
CA GLN A 568 -38.15 20.43 -29.17
C GLN A 568 -39.13 20.48 -30.36
N GLY A 569 -40.43 20.41 -30.10
CA GLY A 569 -41.49 20.44 -31.10
C GLY A 569 -41.84 21.87 -31.52
N THR A 570 -43.12 22.14 -31.70
CA THR A 570 -43.61 23.50 -31.95
C THR A 570 -43.99 24.20 -30.65
N GLY A 571 -43.98 25.54 -30.66
CA GLY A 571 -44.48 26.32 -29.53
C GLY A 571 -45.93 26.00 -29.19
N GLU A 572 -46.75 25.79 -30.21
CA GLU A 572 -48.13 25.34 -30.06
C GLU A 572 -48.22 24.04 -29.23
N GLU A 573 -47.49 23.00 -29.61
CA GLU A 573 -47.45 21.72 -28.89
C GLU A 573 -46.97 21.88 -27.44
N LEU A 574 -45.95 22.71 -27.20
CA LEU A 574 -45.43 22.97 -25.86
C LEU A 574 -46.47 23.65 -24.96
N PHE A 575 -47.09 24.72 -25.44
CA PHE A 575 -48.07 25.46 -24.64
C PHE A 575 -49.40 24.71 -24.49
N ASP A 576 -49.78 23.88 -25.46
CA ASP A 576 -50.92 22.97 -25.34
C ASP A 576 -50.69 21.90 -24.27
N HIS A 577 -49.48 21.34 -24.20
CA HIS A 577 -49.08 20.41 -23.14
C HIS A 577 -49.09 21.06 -21.75
N ILE A 578 -48.60 22.30 -21.65
CA ILE A 578 -48.66 23.10 -20.40
C ILE A 578 -50.11 23.27 -19.95
N VAL A 579 -51.00 23.66 -20.86
CA VAL A 579 -52.42 23.88 -20.58
C VAL A 579 -53.15 22.57 -20.22
N TYR A 580 -52.77 21.46 -20.84
CA TYR A 580 -53.21 20.13 -20.41
C TYR A 580 -52.85 19.85 -18.95
N CYS A 581 -51.60 20.10 -18.56
CA CYS A 581 -51.12 19.90 -17.19
C CYS A 581 -51.82 20.81 -16.17
N ILE A 582 -52.12 22.06 -16.54
CA ILE A 582 -52.91 22.99 -15.70
C ILE A 582 -54.30 22.43 -15.47
N SER A 583 -54.95 21.96 -16.53
CA SER A 583 -56.29 21.41 -16.47
C SER A 583 -56.37 20.18 -15.57
N ASP A 584 -55.44 19.23 -15.74
CA ASP A 584 -55.35 18.04 -14.91
C ASP A 584 -55.08 18.39 -13.43
N PHE A 585 -54.29 19.44 -13.16
CA PHE A 585 -54.03 19.90 -11.79
C PHE A 585 -55.27 20.50 -11.13
N LEU A 586 -56.04 21.32 -11.86
CA LEU A 586 -57.27 21.92 -11.34
C LEU A 586 -58.34 20.86 -11.05
N ASP A 587 -58.43 19.82 -11.89
CA ASP A 587 -59.28 18.67 -11.63
C ASP A 587 -58.82 17.91 -10.38
N TYR A 588 -57.50 17.67 -10.25
CA TYR A 588 -56.90 17.05 -9.06
C TYR A 588 -57.19 17.83 -7.76
N MET A 589 -57.21 19.16 -7.83
CA MET A 589 -57.51 20.03 -6.68
C MET A 589 -59.01 20.25 -6.43
N GLY A 590 -59.89 19.75 -7.31
CA GLY A 590 -61.34 19.95 -7.20
C GLY A 590 -61.79 21.39 -7.49
N MET A 591 -61.04 22.12 -8.32
CA MET A 591 -61.20 23.57 -8.55
C MET A 591 -61.46 23.95 -10.02
N LYS A 592 -62.01 23.04 -10.84
CA LYS A 592 -62.21 23.23 -12.29
C LYS A 592 -62.91 24.54 -12.69
N ASN A 593 -63.78 25.07 -11.83
CA ASN A 593 -64.56 26.30 -12.08
C ASN A 593 -64.01 27.55 -11.37
N ALA A 594 -62.87 27.46 -10.69
CA ALA A 594 -62.29 28.58 -9.95
C ALA A 594 -61.57 29.57 -10.89
N ARG A 595 -61.74 30.87 -10.63
CA ARG A 595 -60.98 31.95 -11.28
C ARG A 595 -59.84 32.34 -10.36
N LEU A 596 -58.61 31.97 -10.71
CA LEU A 596 -57.43 32.21 -9.88
C LEU A 596 -56.39 33.05 -10.64
N PRO A 597 -55.82 34.11 -10.04
CA PRO A 597 -54.63 34.76 -10.59
C PRO A 597 -53.50 33.76 -10.72
N LEU A 598 -52.72 33.86 -11.80
CA LEU A 598 -51.66 32.90 -12.13
C LEU A 598 -50.30 33.59 -12.22
N GLY A 599 -49.32 33.09 -11.48
CA GLY A 599 -47.91 33.42 -11.67
C GLY A 599 -47.24 32.40 -12.58
N PHE A 600 -46.57 32.84 -13.62
CA PHE A 600 -45.83 32.00 -14.56
C PHE A 600 -44.33 32.20 -14.32
N THR A 601 -43.73 31.30 -13.56
CA THR A 601 -42.27 31.18 -13.50
C THR A 601 -41.79 30.48 -14.76
N PHE A 602 -41.20 31.26 -15.65
CA PHE A 602 -40.68 30.80 -16.94
C PHE A 602 -39.18 31.04 -16.96
N SER A 603 -38.42 30.00 -16.63
CA SER A 603 -36.98 30.09 -16.32
C SER A 603 -36.10 30.13 -17.57
N PHE A 604 -36.40 31.02 -18.50
CA PHE A 604 -35.61 31.31 -19.69
C PHE A 604 -35.49 32.82 -19.85
N PRO A 605 -34.42 33.32 -20.51
CA PRO A 605 -34.23 34.75 -20.70
C PRO A 605 -35.42 35.42 -21.40
N CYS A 606 -36.19 36.24 -20.67
CA CYS A 606 -37.30 37.01 -21.24
C CYS A 606 -37.05 38.51 -21.15
N LYS A 607 -37.24 39.22 -22.26
CA LYS A 607 -37.33 40.67 -22.29
C LYS A 607 -38.74 41.09 -21.89
N GLN A 608 -38.91 41.40 -20.60
CA GLN A 608 -40.20 41.88 -20.09
C GLN A 608 -40.44 43.34 -20.50
N THR A 609 -41.68 43.65 -20.87
CA THR A 609 -42.17 45.02 -21.10
C THR A 609 -43.15 45.47 -20.01
N SER A 610 -43.76 44.51 -19.32
CA SER A 610 -44.56 44.66 -18.10
C SER A 610 -44.46 43.39 -17.24
N LEU A 611 -45.13 43.37 -16.09
CA LEU A 611 -45.14 42.18 -15.21
C LEU A 611 -45.90 40.99 -15.82
N ASP A 612 -46.77 41.25 -16.80
CA ASP A 612 -47.64 40.28 -17.48
C ASP A 612 -47.31 40.09 -18.97
N ALA A 613 -46.11 40.51 -19.41
CA ALA A 613 -45.64 40.38 -20.78
C ALA A 613 -44.14 40.07 -20.78
N GLY A 614 -43.73 39.04 -21.54
CA GLY A 614 -42.34 38.59 -21.59
C GLY A 614 -42.00 37.97 -22.92
N ILE A 615 -41.19 38.68 -23.72
CA ILE A 615 -40.70 38.18 -25.00
C ILE A 615 -39.53 37.23 -24.75
N LEU A 616 -39.64 35.96 -25.17
CA LEU A 616 -38.53 35.03 -25.07
C LEU A 616 -37.37 35.50 -25.95
N VAL A 617 -36.20 35.70 -25.34
CA VAL A 617 -34.99 36.14 -26.08
C VAL A 617 -34.36 34.97 -26.82
N ASN A 618 -34.10 33.88 -26.10
CA ASN A 618 -33.55 32.66 -26.65
C ASN A 618 -33.83 31.49 -25.69
N TRP A 619 -33.92 30.28 -26.23
CA TRP A 619 -33.97 29.08 -25.43
C TRP A 619 -32.62 28.76 -24.79
N THR A 620 -32.69 28.10 -23.63
CA THR A 620 -31.56 27.52 -22.90
C THR A 620 -31.93 26.13 -22.38
N LYS A 621 -31.02 25.42 -21.70
CA LYS A 621 -31.31 24.17 -20.96
C LYS A 621 -31.95 23.03 -21.76
N GLY A 622 -31.73 23.00 -23.08
CA GLY A 622 -32.16 21.91 -23.98
C GLY A 622 -33.56 22.06 -24.60
N PHE A 623 -34.30 23.12 -24.27
CA PHE A 623 -35.53 23.49 -24.99
C PHE A 623 -35.21 24.07 -26.37
N LYS A 624 -36.04 23.77 -27.36
CA LYS A 624 -35.91 24.27 -28.75
C LYS A 624 -37.25 24.40 -29.48
N ALA A 625 -38.36 24.51 -28.76
CA ALA A 625 -39.68 24.61 -29.39
C ALA A 625 -39.72 25.79 -30.38
N THR A 626 -40.12 25.53 -31.63
CA THR A 626 -40.15 26.55 -32.68
C THR A 626 -41.22 27.60 -32.38
N ASP A 627 -41.14 28.75 -33.05
CA ASP A 627 -42.18 29.79 -32.96
C ASP A 627 -42.40 30.33 -31.54
N CYS A 628 -41.39 30.20 -30.67
CA CYS A 628 -41.39 30.75 -29.31
C CYS A 628 -40.42 31.92 -29.15
N GLU A 629 -39.21 31.84 -29.73
CA GLU A 629 -38.21 32.92 -29.60
C GLU A 629 -38.67 34.16 -30.36
N GLY A 630 -38.64 35.32 -29.71
CA GLY A 630 -39.18 36.58 -30.24
C GLY A 630 -40.67 36.80 -29.94
N GLU A 631 -41.37 35.79 -29.43
CA GLU A 631 -42.80 35.87 -29.08
C GLU A 631 -43.03 36.09 -27.58
N ASP A 632 -44.18 36.68 -27.24
CA ASP A 632 -44.59 36.85 -25.84
C ASP A 632 -45.16 35.53 -25.29
N VAL A 633 -44.43 34.92 -24.37
CA VAL A 633 -44.80 33.62 -23.81
C VAL A 633 -46.08 33.65 -22.97
N VAL A 634 -46.50 34.83 -22.51
CA VAL A 634 -47.80 35.00 -21.85
C VAL A 634 -48.92 34.95 -22.88
N GLU A 635 -48.72 35.52 -24.07
CA GLU A 635 -49.67 35.40 -25.18
C GLU A 635 -49.74 33.96 -25.69
N LEU A 636 -48.60 33.27 -25.86
CA LEU A 636 -48.60 31.85 -26.25
C LEU A 636 -49.37 30.98 -25.25
N LEU A 637 -49.22 31.23 -23.95
CA LEU A 637 -50.01 30.57 -22.92
C LEU A 637 -51.50 30.93 -23.00
N ARG A 638 -51.83 32.21 -23.21
CA ARG A 638 -53.22 32.66 -23.41
C ARG A 638 -53.84 31.97 -24.61
N GLU A 639 -53.13 31.87 -25.74
CA GLU A 639 -53.61 31.17 -26.94
C GLU A 639 -53.84 29.68 -26.71
N GLY A 640 -52.92 28.99 -26.03
CA GLY A 640 -53.11 27.58 -25.64
C GLY A 640 -54.35 27.37 -24.77
N ILE A 641 -54.60 28.29 -23.83
CA ILE A 641 -55.84 28.29 -23.02
C ILE A 641 -57.07 28.44 -23.92
N LYS A 642 -57.05 29.39 -24.89
CA LYS A 642 -58.17 29.60 -25.82
C LYS A 642 -58.43 28.38 -26.71
N ARG A 643 -57.38 27.74 -27.23
CA ARG A 643 -57.50 26.54 -28.09
C ARG A 643 -58.20 25.40 -27.36
N LYS A 644 -57.89 25.18 -26.09
CA LYS A 644 -58.54 24.14 -25.28
C LYS A 644 -60.02 24.42 -24.99
N GLU A 645 -60.40 25.69 -24.85
CA GLU A 645 -61.82 26.06 -24.67
C GLU A 645 -62.66 25.78 -25.94
N VAL A 646 -62.10 25.98 -27.13
CA VAL A 646 -62.80 25.75 -28.42
C VAL A 646 -62.96 24.26 -28.73
N SER A 647 -62.04 23.40 -28.30
CA SER A 647 -62.12 21.95 -28.53
C SER A 647 -63.09 21.24 -27.58
N GLU A 648 -63.49 21.86 -26.46
CA GLU A 648 -64.36 21.28 -25.42
C GLU A 648 -65.84 21.73 -25.49
N ASP A 649 -66.28 22.34 -26.60
CA ASP A 649 -67.68 22.78 -26.82
C ASP A 649 -68.71 21.63 -27.02
N MET A 650 -68.33 20.40 -26.62
CA MET A 650 -69.23 19.27 -26.33
C MET A 650 -69.31 18.94 -24.82
N GLY A 651 -69.17 19.95 -23.95
CA GLY A 651 -69.75 19.93 -22.59
C GLY A 651 -68.80 19.94 -21.39
N GLN A 652 -67.49 20.22 -21.53
CA GLN A 652 -66.55 20.28 -20.39
C GLN A 652 -65.44 21.36 -20.48
N GLY A 653 -65.67 22.47 -21.19
CA GLY A 653 -64.69 23.57 -21.33
C GLY A 653 -64.20 24.22 -20.03
N MET A 654 -62.99 24.80 -20.04
CA MET A 654 -62.45 25.71 -19.00
C MET A 654 -62.59 27.22 -19.34
N PRO A 655 -63.78 27.83 -19.45
CA PRO A 655 -64.02 29.20 -19.95
C PRO A 655 -63.51 30.36 -19.05
N TYR A 656 -62.65 30.07 -18.06
CA TYR A 656 -62.37 30.95 -16.93
C TYR A 656 -60.91 31.39 -16.80
N LEU A 657 -59.98 30.76 -17.52
CA LEU A 657 -58.57 31.14 -17.52
C LEU A 657 -58.27 32.38 -18.39
N GLN A 658 -59.08 32.68 -19.42
CA GLN A 658 -58.93 33.88 -20.27
C GLN A 658 -59.02 35.23 -19.53
N ARG A 659 -59.64 35.27 -18.33
CA ARG A 659 -59.80 36.50 -17.53
C ARG A 659 -58.87 36.56 -16.31
N CYS A 660 -57.95 35.60 -16.19
CA CYS A 660 -57.00 35.55 -15.09
C CYS A 660 -55.81 36.49 -15.39
N THR A 661 -55.39 37.27 -14.38
CA THR A 661 -54.13 38.02 -14.47
C THR A 661 -53.00 37.01 -14.47
N ILE A 662 -52.28 36.91 -15.60
CA ILE A 662 -51.08 36.09 -15.74
C ILE A 662 -49.88 37.02 -15.57
N LEU A 663 -49.07 36.79 -14.56
CA LEU A 663 -47.81 37.51 -14.35
C LEU A 663 -46.64 36.60 -14.71
N ILE A 664 -45.62 37.08 -15.40
CA ILE A 664 -44.42 36.31 -15.72
C ILE A 664 -43.23 36.74 -14.86
N ILE A 665 -42.54 35.74 -14.33
CA ILE A 665 -41.25 35.90 -13.67
C ILE A 665 -40.23 35.08 -14.45
N SER A 666 -39.34 35.76 -15.16
CA SER A 666 -38.17 35.15 -15.79
C SER A 666 -37.08 34.96 -14.74
N ALA A 667 -36.82 33.71 -14.36
CA ALA A 667 -35.77 33.37 -13.40
C ALA A 667 -34.88 32.27 -13.98
N GLU A 668 -33.75 32.63 -14.58
CA GLU A 668 -32.72 31.65 -14.92
C GLU A 668 -31.80 31.47 -13.70
N PRO A 669 -31.74 30.27 -13.08
CA PRO A 669 -30.71 29.99 -12.10
C PRO A 669 -29.36 30.07 -12.82
N PHE A 670 -28.37 30.74 -12.22
CA PHE A 670 -26.98 30.57 -12.62
C PHE A 670 -26.57 29.11 -12.39
N HIS A 671 -26.81 28.25 -13.37
CA HIS A 671 -26.10 26.99 -13.46
C HIS A 671 -24.74 27.29 -14.06
N ILE A 672 -23.76 27.48 -13.17
CA ILE A 672 -22.37 27.21 -13.52
C ILE A 672 -22.36 25.73 -13.91
N GLN A 673 -22.30 25.43 -15.21
CA GLN A 673 -21.79 24.14 -15.64
C GLN A 673 -20.32 24.14 -15.18
N ILE A 674 -20.05 23.42 -14.09
CA ILE A 674 -18.70 23.07 -13.66
C ILE A 674 -18.20 21.99 -14.61
#